data_AF-A0A6B3FWE8-F1
#
_entry.id   AF-A0A6B3FWE8-F1
#
_cell.length_a   1.000
_cell.length_b   1.000
_cell.length_c   1.000
_cell.angle_alpha   90.00
_cell.angle_beta   90.00
_cell.angle_gamma   90.00
#
_symmetry.space_group_name_H-M   'P 1'
#
loop_
_entity.id
_entity.type
_entity.pdbx_description
1 polymer ?
#
loop_
_entity_poly.entity_id
_entity_poly.type
_entity_poly.pdbx_seq_one_letter_code
_entity_poly.pdbx_strand_id
1 'polypeptide(L)'
;MTHPNPQPLESAEEVPKQSRGKKSTVSNLERKGHPAGCRPIAGMKRGWYYRTADRMVMHRQTPEDDLLPIGQLPKIKAQIVHLTDDGEDIRTEYLAIGKRQRTARILTEDELDRGTWAAKMGMRRPTGNDERHAFARLIREEGDAAPVESARTYYNDAGDLVFPASEAQTLGYRVLRGKEEDAREAWDEIGAWTSMDGKAALVSGAYFAGPVLDTLDMLAHMVSLHGPGQQGKSTMLTVCAGCYGDIKPKRQSLWMTWNSSKQGITQNLRLRGYLPLALDEHSSSGRTIKESSREISQMVSGAIRAMGTADGSPRESDGFWHSVILSSSNEPLKYEGQTEDLASRLQEFQAPFFPNAMVDAEGAPAENGHRGAEHISKRLKRLATDFGGWPLEWAIRKGMYRAENLARLRKLHLELCAKYRPAGGGVAGTIAELHMAWVVGAHMLGQAIGVPVLGQVAEQEAAARLAEAIEVSAEANTPDSERLWNALDALRIEAALFPEMEEVLQVSAEGYRKPRGFQQSDEGLWWVIDPVVREAAAQIGVDNVTAALRALDDLGVHKRGTGPNAQKLLPKTVRGKIGNRMHCFDTARAAELFAPDDDEPENGGEDQAPNDGNGDGGGPSPEPDFVLFDVPPAGSESAPAPVVVPPMPTEPPAVVFPAARHYGADDRRLDRAWASLEAKAKGRTRGALAFGVLGDGLLHLPNHLPVPVVPPQNVDQVPDLMAAYGLRTLWVHEYAALAMGLPSYEERMPAELEDYKGPQGPTPHPWATPRPGSDLVVQGEGLSSWMTLKTRGGEGERLSVSLPMYDDRFDRSDEPGRGGFGAAATADVLLDAYMVYLLSTLHGPADSPQVIPYYLSPNVTAKDFTGSAASSVVSAMVRARQVPPVEAKIKPLVSMQWTRPVEEITEEERGRAWIHQYDKNAAWLAAFGSVWLGVGDPTHYPEGRAYAKNKAGYWRVRELPRLALEGLPELNIEPAQEGGYWLRSPGVDLLAELAEGWTPDVMEAWVWENSKRALYGMYDKLRLSRERILASAEEGRPGARYAKQVSGMLYQSFRGYLSRREPKKDRATGLPYEKDIFWRQDWAQMILDLALANTYRNLRAFADSGHHPLSLRVDAVTYACDSADPVTAKPEAMQLGTGGGQWKPEYSVPAADLLPILDDVHKMSKAMHLYNSKQKGES
;
A
#
# COMPACT_ATOMS: atom_id res chain seq x y z
N MET A 1 67.55 30.39 -3.81
CA MET A 1 68.90 30.75 -4.31
C MET A 1 68.74 31.88 -5.33
N THR A 2 69.35 33.04 -5.03
CA THR A 2 69.91 34.12 -5.91
C THR A 2 69.28 34.32 -7.31
N HIS A 3 68.97 35.51 -7.85
CA HIS A 3 69.21 36.96 -7.64
C HIS A 3 68.63 37.65 -8.93
N PRO A 4 68.74 38.98 -9.20
CA PRO A 4 68.64 40.20 -8.40
C PRO A 4 67.84 41.36 -9.09
N ASN A 5 67.68 42.48 -8.36
CA ASN A 5 67.23 43.83 -8.77
C ASN A 5 68.29 44.55 -9.68
N PRO A 6 68.07 45.73 -10.35
CA PRO A 6 67.75 47.04 -9.72
C PRO A 6 66.94 48.10 -10.55
N GLN A 7 66.58 49.22 -9.88
CA GLN A 7 65.90 50.49 -10.28
C GLN A 7 66.74 51.42 -11.21
N PRO A 8 66.43 52.73 -11.57
CA PRO A 8 65.44 53.73 -11.07
C PRO A 8 64.88 54.89 -12.00
N LEU A 9 63.99 55.76 -11.44
CA LEU A 9 63.71 57.24 -11.64
C LEU A 9 63.29 57.77 -13.05
N GLU A 10 62.49 58.84 -13.31
CA GLU A 10 62.37 60.20 -12.74
C GLU A 10 61.18 61.02 -13.37
N SER A 11 60.73 62.07 -12.63
CA SER A 11 60.02 63.38 -12.89
C SER A 11 59.72 63.91 -14.32
N ALA A 12 58.88 64.93 -14.66
CA ALA A 12 58.08 66.00 -14.02
C ALA A 12 57.11 66.62 -15.08
N GLU A 13 56.07 67.37 -14.61
CA GLU A 13 55.47 68.66 -15.07
C GLU A 13 55.57 69.11 -16.56
N GLU A 14 54.66 69.86 -17.22
CA GLU A 14 53.71 70.90 -16.80
C GLU A 14 52.71 71.25 -17.96
N VAL A 15 51.69 72.08 -17.65
CA VAL A 15 50.41 72.36 -18.35
C VAL A 15 50.51 73.40 -19.51
N PRO A 16 49.56 73.46 -20.48
CA PRO A 16 48.73 74.68 -20.60
C PRO A 16 47.24 74.48 -21.02
N LYS A 17 46.51 75.60 -21.00
CA LYS A 17 45.09 75.81 -20.67
C LYS A 17 44.07 75.83 -21.82
N GLN A 18 42.83 75.45 -21.44
CA GLN A 18 41.47 75.97 -21.79
C GLN A 18 40.96 76.00 -23.25
N SER A 19 39.79 75.36 -23.48
CA SER A 19 38.53 76.10 -23.72
C SER A 19 37.26 75.24 -23.53
N ARG A 20 36.14 75.93 -23.33
CA ARG A 20 34.84 75.55 -22.72
C ARG A 20 34.04 74.40 -23.35
N GLY A 21 33.35 73.61 -22.50
CA GLY A 21 32.09 72.97 -22.89
C GLY A 21 31.55 71.82 -22.02
N LYS A 22 30.68 72.16 -21.05
CA LYS A 22 29.55 71.36 -20.47
C LYS A 22 29.78 70.00 -19.77
N LYS A 23 29.39 70.02 -18.49
CA LYS A 23 28.90 68.94 -17.58
C LYS A 23 29.84 67.76 -17.28
N SER A 24 30.37 67.81 -16.06
CA SER A 24 31.14 66.77 -15.37
C SER A 24 30.32 65.51 -15.08
N THR A 25 30.82 64.35 -15.53
CA THR A 25 30.57 63.04 -14.93
C THR A 25 31.86 62.56 -14.27
N VAL A 26 31.75 62.21 -12.98
CA VAL A 26 32.86 61.77 -12.13
C VAL A 26 33.33 60.39 -12.60
N SER A 27 34.63 60.25 -12.84
CA SER A 27 35.26 58.97 -13.20
C SER A 27 35.23 58.01 -12.01
N ASN A 28 34.38 56.97 -12.09
CA ASN A 28 34.20 55.92 -11.08
C ASN A 28 35.08 54.67 -11.33
N LEU A 29 36.20 54.80 -12.05
CA LEU A 29 37.06 53.67 -12.42
C LEU A 29 38.38 53.69 -11.61
N GLU A 30 38.74 52.56 -11.01
CA GLU A 30 40.04 52.34 -10.38
C GLU A 30 41.17 52.24 -11.43
N ARG A 31 42.44 52.35 -11.00
CA ARG A 31 43.69 52.38 -11.82
C ARG A 31 43.83 51.29 -12.90
N LYS A 32 42.97 50.25 -12.91
CA LYS A 32 42.93 49.15 -13.90
C LYS A 32 41.69 49.18 -14.83
N GLY A 33 40.87 50.23 -14.80
CA GLY A 33 39.67 50.35 -15.65
C GLY A 33 38.45 49.55 -15.16
N HIS A 34 38.44 49.14 -13.89
CA HIS A 34 37.30 48.46 -13.26
C HIS A 34 36.46 49.43 -12.41
N PRO A 35 35.14 49.23 -12.29
CA PRO A 35 34.32 50.00 -11.35
C PRO A 35 34.86 49.89 -9.93
N ALA A 36 34.87 51.01 -9.19
CA ALA A 36 35.46 51.06 -7.84
C ALA A 36 34.87 50.01 -6.88
N GLY A 37 35.75 49.30 -6.15
CA GLY A 37 35.38 48.25 -5.19
C GLY A 37 34.90 46.93 -5.80
N CYS A 38 34.96 46.77 -7.13
CA CYS A 38 34.50 45.59 -7.85
C CYS A 38 35.67 44.85 -8.53
N ARG A 39 35.69 43.52 -8.45
CA ARG A 39 36.60 42.68 -9.25
C ARG A 39 35.85 42.01 -10.41
N PRO A 40 36.47 41.78 -11.57
CA PRO A 40 35.87 40.96 -12.61
C PRO A 40 35.68 39.50 -12.13
N ILE A 41 34.60 38.85 -12.57
CA ILE A 41 34.38 37.42 -12.28
C ILE A 41 35.15 36.59 -13.30
N ALA A 42 36.05 35.71 -12.83
CA ALA A 42 36.89 34.89 -13.69
C ALA A 42 36.04 33.94 -14.56
N GLY A 43 36.37 33.81 -15.85
CA GLY A 43 35.64 32.95 -16.80
C GLY A 43 34.34 33.55 -17.36
N MET A 44 33.90 34.72 -16.86
CA MET A 44 32.72 35.41 -17.37
C MET A 44 33.05 36.36 -18.54
N LYS A 45 32.05 36.68 -19.36
CA LYS A 45 32.14 37.73 -20.39
C LYS A 45 32.45 39.09 -19.75
N ARG A 46 33.08 39.99 -20.53
CA ARG A 46 33.30 41.38 -20.12
C ARG A 46 31.95 42.02 -19.72
N GLY A 47 31.94 42.72 -18.58
CA GLY A 47 30.73 43.36 -18.04
C GLY A 47 30.25 42.79 -16.70
N TRP A 48 30.69 41.58 -16.32
CA TRP A 48 30.35 40.94 -15.05
C TRP A 48 31.39 41.20 -13.96
N TYR A 49 30.91 41.65 -12.80
CA TYR A 49 31.76 42.01 -11.67
C TYR A 49 31.18 41.49 -10.35
N TYR A 50 32.06 41.28 -9.37
CA TYR A 50 31.70 40.95 -8.00
C TYR A 50 32.20 42.03 -7.06
N ARG A 51 31.30 42.57 -6.24
CA ARG A 51 31.59 43.55 -5.20
C ARG A 51 31.68 42.85 -3.86
N THR A 52 32.90 42.72 -3.33
CA THR A 52 33.16 41.94 -2.11
C THR A 52 32.52 42.57 -0.86
N ALA A 53 32.44 43.91 -0.79
CA ALA A 53 31.97 44.62 0.41
C ALA A 53 30.55 44.23 0.86
N ASP A 54 29.64 44.00 -0.10
CA ASP A 54 28.26 43.61 0.17
C ASP A 54 27.88 42.28 -0.51
N ARG A 55 28.87 41.56 -1.05
CA ARG A 55 28.72 40.28 -1.75
C ARG A 55 27.79 40.37 -2.96
N MET A 56 27.81 41.47 -3.70
CA MET A 56 26.88 41.72 -4.80
C MET A 56 27.47 41.31 -6.16
N VAL A 57 26.71 40.55 -6.95
CA VAL A 57 26.97 40.33 -8.37
C VAL A 57 26.43 41.53 -9.15
N MET A 58 27.27 42.11 -9.99
CA MET A 58 27.01 43.34 -10.72
C MET A 58 27.22 43.09 -12.22
N HIS A 59 26.42 43.75 -13.07
CA HIS A 59 26.55 43.63 -14.52
C HIS A 59 26.30 44.96 -15.24
N ARG A 60 27.02 45.20 -16.34
CA ARG A 60 26.77 46.25 -17.33
C ARG A 60 27.08 45.71 -18.73
N GLN A 61 26.35 46.14 -19.76
CA GLN A 61 26.56 45.65 -21.13
C GLN A 61 27.73 46.36 -21.82
N THR A 62 27.81 47.68 -21.69
CA THR A 62 28.87 48.51 -22.24
C THR A 62 29.61 49.28 -21.14
N PRO A 63 30.85 49.74 -21.38
CA PRO A 63 31.58 50.59 -20.43
C PRO A 63 30.83 51.88 -20.04
N GLU A 64 29.98 52.38 -20.95
CA GLU A 64 29.17 53.59 -20.79
C GLU A 64 27.89 53.37 -19.97
N ASP A 65 27.43 52.11 -19.82
CA ASP A 65 26.23 51.77 -19.04
C ASP A 65 26.49 51.83 -17.53
N ASP A 66 25.43 52.17 -16.78
CA ASP A 66 25.42 52.09 -15.33
C ASP A 66 25.64 50.65 -14.86
N LEU A 67 26.44 50.48 -13.80
CA LEU A 67 26.69 49.18 -13.20
C LEU A 67 25.48 48.75 -12.35
N LEU A 68 24.70 47.78 -12.83
CA LEU A 68 23.46 47.34 -12.19
C LEU A 68 23.68 46.18 -11.21
N PRO A 69 23.04 46.20 -10.02
CA PRO A 69 23.04 45.07 -9.11
C PRO A 69 22.13 43.95 -9.64
N ILE A 70 22.69 42.76 -9.77
CA ILE A 70 21.96 41.56 -10.21
C ILE A 70 21.41 40.80 -9.00
N GLY A 71 22.26 40.53 -8.01
CA GLY A 71 21.85 39.86 -6.78
C GLY A 71 23.01 39.54 -5.86
N GLN A 72 22.70 39.25 -4.60
CA GLN A 72 23.71 38.99 -3.57
C GLN A 72 24.15 37.51 -3.59
N LEU A 73 25.40 37.21 -3.26
CA LEU A 73 25.90 35.84 -3.14
C LEU A 73 25.60 35.29 -1.72
N PRO A 74 25.00 34.09 -1.57
CA PRO A 74 24.83 33.47 -0.27
C PRO A 74 26.19 33.16 0.36
N LYS A 75 26.29 33.14 1.69
CA LYS A 75 27.56 32.84 2.39
C LYS A 75 27.78 31.33 2.42
N ILE A 76 28.95 30.86 2.01
CA ILE A 76 29.33 29.45 2.12
C ILE A 76 29.97 29.22 3.48
N LYS A 77 29.48 28.23 4.21
CA LYS A 77 29.93 27.87 5.56
C LYS A 77 30.97 26.74 5.51
N ALA A 78 30.72 25.73 4.68
CA ALA A 78 31.56 24.56 4.53
C ALA A 78 31.37 23.94 3.14
N GLN A 79 32.39 23.23 2.68
CA GLN A 79 32.32 22.28 1.59
C GLN A 79 31.93 20.91 2.17
N ILE A 80 30.94 20.25 1.58
CA ILE A 80 30.51 18.91 1.99
C ILE A 80 31.08 17.90 1.00
N VAL A 81 31.89 16.97 1.49
CA VAL A 81 32.51 15.91 0.68
C VAL A 81 31.82 14.58 0.90
N HIS A 82 31.55 13.88 -0.20
CA HIS A 82 31.05 12.51 -0.19
C HIS A 82 32.22 11.61 -0.56
N LEU A 83 32.75 10.87 0.42
CA LEU A 83 33.95 10.05 0.25
C LEU A 83 33.61 8.69 -0.37
N THR A 84 34.59 7.98 -0.93
CA THR A 84 34.59 6.54 -1.21
C THR A 84 35.06 5.78 0.03
N ASP A 85 35.04 4.45 -0.05
CA ASP A 85 35.40 3.57 1.07
C ASP A 85 36.90 3.64 1.35
N ASP A 86 37.68 3.98 0.33
CA ASP A 86 39.11 4.28 0.40
C ASP A 86 39.40 5.75 0.77
N GLY A 87 38.36 6.56 1.05
CA GLY A 87 38.51 7.94 1.50
C GLY A 87 38.68 9.00 0.40
N GLU A 88 38.45 8.65 -0.87
CA GLU A 88 38.57 9.57 -2.02
C GLU A 88 37.27 10.34 -2.30
N ASP A 89 37.33 11.55 -2.83
CA ASP A 89 36.15 12.38 -3.10
C ASP A 89 35.33 11.87 -4.31
N ILE A 90 34.07 11.48 -4.09
CA ILE A 90 33.09 11.13 -5.15
C ILE A 90 32.42 12.39 -5.70
N ARG A 91 31.93 13.25 -4.80
CA ARG A 91 31.23 14.49 -5.16
C ARG A 91 31.32 15.54 -4.05
N THR A 92 31.23 16.79 -4.47
CA THR A 92 31.20 17.96 -3.60
C THR A 92 29.82 18.64 -3.60
N GLU A 93 29.39 19.08 -2.43
CA GLU A 93 28.24 19.95 -2.22
C GLU A 93 28.65 21.14 -1.33
N TYR A 94 27.79 22.16 -1.22
CA TYR A 94 28.14 23.38 -0.47
C TYR A 94 27.09 23.68 0.59
N LEU A 95 27.53 23.83 1.84
CA LEU A 95 26.68 24.27 2.94
C LEU A 95 26.61 25.80 2.93
N ALA A 96 25.44 26.34 2.60
CA ALA A 96 25.26 27.79 2.41
C ALA A 96 24.17 28.38 3.30
N ILE A 97 24.33 29.65 3.68
CA ILE A 97 23.34 30.42 4.42
C ILE A 97 22.91 31.67 3.64
N GLY A 98 21.61 31.76 3.37
CA GLY A 98 20.97 32.89 2.72
C GLY A 98 20.60 34.00 3.71
N LYS A 99 20.41 35.22 3.22
CA LYS A 99 20.12 36.41 4.06
C LYS A 99 18.88 36.27 4.95
N ARG A 100 17.87 35.52 4.51
CA ARG A 100 16.59 35.31 5.22
C ARG A 100 16.48 33.93 5.88
N GLN A 101 17.47 33.06 5.69
CA GLN A 101 17.46 31.69 6.22
C GLN A 101 17.96 31.68 7.68
N ARG A 102 17.27 30.96 8.56
CA ARG A 102 17.71 30.75 9.96
C ARG A 102 18.74 29.63 10.11
N THR A 103 18.77 28.69 9.16
CA THR A 103 19.63 27.50 9.17
C THR A 103 20.34 27.37 7.83
N ALA A 104 21.58 26.87 7.83
CA ALA A 104 22.29 26.55 6.60
C ALA A 104 21.57 25.45 5.79
N ARG A 105 21.78 25.42 4.47
CA ARG A 105 21.20 24.44 3.55
C ARG A 105 22.26 23.96 2.57
N ILE A 106 22.18 22.69 2.21
CA ILE A 106 23.05 22.05 1.22
C ILE A 106 22.63 22.46 -0.19
N LEU A 107 23.59 22.88 -0.99
CA LEU A 107 23.50 23.20 -2.41
C LEU A 107 24.28 22.17 -3.22
N THR A 108 23.63 21.56 -4.20
CA THR A 108 24.29 20.57 -5.09
C THR A 108 24.82 21.23 -6.36
N GLU A 109 25.79 20.61 -7.03
CA GLU A 109 26.34 21.12 -8.31
C GLU A 109 25.25 21.31 -9.38
N ASP A 110 24.31 20.36 -9.53
CA ASP A 110 23.20 20.48 -10.49
C ASP A 110 22.28 21.67 -10.16
N GLU A 111 22.08 21.97 -8.87
CA GLU A 111 21.31 23.14 -8.48
C GLU A 111 22.02 24.45 -8.82
N LEU A 112 23.36 24.49 -8.66
CA LEU A 112 24.18 25.63 -9.07
C LEU A 112 24.03 25.90 -10.57
N ASP A 113 24.16 24.87 -11.40
CA ASP A 113 24.06 24.98 -12.86
C ASP A 113 22.66 25.40 -13.33
N ARG A 114 21.61 24.92 -12.66
CA ARG A 114 20.20 25.25 -12.99
C ARG A 114 19.69 26.53 -12.34
N GLY A 115 20.44 27.11 -11.41
CA GLY A 115 20.05 28.27 -10.61
C GLY A 115 18.94 28.01 -9.58
N THR A 116 18.54 26.75 -9.36
CA THR A 116 17.43 26.38 -8.46
C THR A 116 17.77 26.56 -6.98
N TRP A 117 19.07 26.61 -6.64
CA TRP A 117 19.59 26.93 -5.30
C TRP A 117 19.02 28.24 -4.74
N ALA A 118 18.69 29.21 -5.60
CA ALA A 118 18.17 30.51 -5.20
C ALA A 118 16.87 30.39 -4.40
N ALA A 119 15.99 29.43 -4.74
CA ALA A 119 14.78 29.16 -3.99
C ALA A 119 15.08 28.69 -2.55
N LYS A 120 16.08 27.81 -2.38
CA LYS A 120 16.56 27.36 -1.06
C LYS A 120 17.14 28.52 -0.24
N MET A 121 17.67 29.55 -0.88
CA MET A 121 18.25 30.71 -0.20
C MET A 121 17.26 31.86 0.01
N GLY A 122 16.01 31.73 -0.46
CA GLY A 122 15.01 32.80 -0.41
C GLY A 122 15.37 33.97 -1.34
N MET A 123 16.01 33.67 -2.47
CA MET A 123 16.57 34.61 -3.44
C MET A 123 15.87 34.49 -4.79
N ARG A 124 15.97 35.53 -5.63
CA ARG A 124 15.46 35.49 -7.00
C ARG A 124 16.26 34.47 -7.80
N ARG A 125 15.56 33.59 -8.52
CA ARG A 125 16.19 32.62 -9.44
C ARG A 125 16.89 33.37 -10.58
N PRO A 126 18.19 33.10 -10.84
CA PRO A 126 18.88 33.59 -12.02
C PRO A 126 18.21 33.08 -13.29
N THR A 127 17.88 33.96 -14.25
CA THR A 127 17.13 33.58 -15.45
C THR A 127 18.06 33.34 -16.66
N GLY A 128 19.09 34.17 -16.81
CA GLY A 128 20.07 34.05 -17.90
C GLY A 128 21.13 32.95 -17.69
N ASN A 129 21.70 32.43 -18.77
CA ASN A 129 22.83 31.49 -18.70
C ASN A 129 24.08 32.15 -18.10
N ASP A 130 24.41 33.38 -18.52
CA ASP A 130 25.54 34.13 -17.98
C ASP A 130 25.33 34.47 -16.49
N GLU A 131 24.10 34.79 -16.10
CA GLU A 131 23.75 35.05 -14.70
C GLU A 131 23.93 33.79 -13.83
N ARG A 132 23.41 32.64 -14.28
CA ARG A 132 23.59 31.34 -13.61
C ARG A 132 25.07 31.00 -13.44
N HIS A 133 25.86 31.17 -14.49
CA HIS A 133 27.29 30.89 -14.47
C HIS A 133 28.05 31.81 -13.50
N ALA A 134 27.72 33.11 -13.47
CA ALA A 134 28.34 34.06 -12.55
C ALA A 134 28.16 33.67 -11.08
N PHE A 135 26.93 33.30 -10.69
CA PHE A 135 26.65 32.84 -9.34
C PHE A 135 27.31 31.50 -9.03
N ALA A 136 27.19 30.51 -9.93
CA ALA A 136 27.80 29.19 -9.72
C ALA A 136 29.32 29.29 -9.55
N ARG A 137 30.00 30.10 -10.36
CA ARG A 137 31.46 30.31 -10.28
C ARG A 137 31.88 30.91 -8.94
N LEU A 138 31.16 31.92 -8.45
CA LEU A 138 31.48 32.56 -7.18
C LEU A 138 31.16 31.67 -5.97
N ILE A 139 30.11 30.85 -6.05
CA ILE A 139 29.80 29.87 -5.01
C ILE A 139 30.91 28.80 -4.93
N ARG A 140 31.37 28.29 -6.07
CA ARG A 140 32.50 27.35 -6.15
C ARG A 140 33.79 27.96 -5.58
N GLU A 141 34.13 29.19 -6.01
CA GLU A 141 35.32 29.90 -5.52
C GLU A 141 35.32 30.10 -3.99
N GLU A 142 34.16 30.40 -3.39
CA GLU A 142 34.04 30.50 -1.93
C GLU A 142 33.98 29.14 -1.23
N GLY A 143 33.42 28.13 -1.90
CA GLY A 143 33.40 26.74 -1.44
C GLY A 143 34.79 26.12 -1.34
N ASP A 144 35.64 26.30 -2.36
CA ASP A 144 37.02 25.81 -2.41
C ASP A 144 37.89 26.41 -1.27
N ALA A 145 37.48 27.54 -0.71
CA ALA A 145 38.15 28.21 0.40
C ALA A 145 37.50 27.93 1.77
N ALA A 146 36.37 27.21 1.81
CA ALA A 146 35.63 26.90 3.03
C ALA A 146 36.18 25.64 3.74
N PRO A 147 35.94 25.47 5.05
CA PRO A 147 36.24 24.22 5.75
C PRO A 147 35.53 23.03 5.12
N VAL A 148 36.18 21.86 5.13
CA VAL A 148 35.61 20.60 4.62
C VAL A 148 34.91 19.83 5.73
N GLU A 149 33.69 19.38 5.46
CA GLU A 149 32.91 18.48 6.31
C GLU A 149 32.50 17.23 5.52
N SER A 150 32.61 16.05 6.12
CA SER A 150 32.13 14.82 5.48
C SER A 150 30.60 14.75 5.54
N ALA A 151 29.97 14.25 4.47
CA ALA A 151 28.54 13.94 4.44
C ALA A 151 28.17 12.67 5.22
N ARG A 152 29.16 11.79 5.49
CA ARG A 152 28.95 10.44 6.02
C ARG A 152 29.95 10.09 7.12
N THR A 153 29.63 9.08 7.92
CA THR A 153 30.55 8.55 8.94
C THR A 153 31.71 7.83 8.25
N TYR A 154 32.94 8.02 8.74
CA TYR A 154 34.15 7.41 8.18
C TYR A 154 35.21 7.22 9.26
N TYR A 155 36.20 6.35 9.01
CA TYR A 155 37.38 6.24 9.86
C TYR A 155 38.46 7.21 9.39
N ASN A 156 39.04 7.98 10.31
CA ASN A 156 40.20 8.81 10.01
C ASN A 156 41.51 7.99 10.07
N ASP A 157 42.64 8.61 9.70
CA ASP A 157 43.96 7.98 9.74
C ASP A 157 44.39 7.48 11.14
N ALA A 158 43.81 8.04 12.20
CA ALA A 158 44.05 7.60 13.58
C ALA A 158 43.23 6.36 13.96
N GLY A 159 42.30 5.92 13.11
CA GLY A 159 41.35 4.84 13.38
C GLY A 159 40.15 5.27 14.22
N ASP A 160 39.93 6.57 14.41
CA ASP A 160 38.71 7.07 15.06
C ASP A 160 37.54 7.04 14.09
N LEU A 161 36.37 6.65 14.57
CA LEU A 161 35.13 6.74 13.80
C LEU A 161 34.53 8.14 13.93
N VAL A 162 34.60 8.92 12.85
CA VAL A 162 34.20 10.32 12.78
C VAL A 162 32.78 10.46 12.22
N PHE A 163 31.93 11.20 12.94
CA PHE A 163 30.54 11.43 12.57
C PHE A 163 30.35 12.78 11.87
N PRO A 164 29.52 12.87 10.82
CA PRO A 164 29.23 14.12 10.14
C PRO A 164 28.52 15.11 11.09
N ALA A 165 28.68 16.41 10.84
CA ALA A 165 27.91 17.42 11.56
C ALA A 165 26.42 17.33 11.18
N SER A 166 25.53 17.76 12.06
CA SER A 166 24.08 17.70 11.80
C SER A 166 23.64 18.51 10.57
N GLU A 167 24.39 19.55 10.21
CA GLU A 167 24.12 20.40 9.05
C GLU A 167 24.73 19.88 7.73
N ALA A 168 25.68 18.93 7.82
CA ALA A 168 26.35 18.33 6.67
C ALA A 168 25.53 17.21 6.00
N GLN A 169 24.39 16.84 6.58
CA GLN A 169 23.50 15.80 6.07
C GLN A 169 22.02 16.18 6.22
N THR A 170 21.16 15.48 5.49
CA THR A 170 19.70 15.71 5.47
C THR A 170 18.90 14.62 6.18
N LEU A 171 19.57 13.61 6.73
CA LEU A 171 19.00 12.41 7.32
C LEU A 171 18.46 12.63 8.74
N GLY A 172 18.96 13.62 9.49
CA GLY A 172 18.47 14.01 10.82
C GLY A 172 19.34 13.59 12.00
N TYR A 173 20.46 12.90 11.76
CA TYR A 173 21.41 12.50 12.82
C TYR A 173 22.01 13.69 13.55
N ARG A 174 22.31 13.52 14.84
CA ARG A 174 22.95 14.51 15.74
C ARG A 174 22.20 15.84 15.84
N VAL A 175 20.96 15.92 15.37
CA VAL A 175 20.08 17.08 15.63
C VAL A 175 19.59 16.99 17.06
N LEU A 176 20.11 17.85 17.93
CA LEU A 176 19.80 17.87 19.36
C LEU A 176 18.49 18.60 19.65
N ARG A 177 17.68 18.04 20.56
CA ARG A 177 16.37 18.59 20.95
C ARG A 177 16.31 18.87 22.46
N GLY A 178 15.62 19.95 22.83
CA GLY A 178 15.52 20.39 24.22
C GLY A 178 16.86 20.92 24.78
N LYS A 179 16.89 21.18 26.08
CA LYS A 179 18.13 21.53 26.79
C LYS A 179 18.80 20.26 27.29
N GLU A 180 20.12 20.30 27.44
CA GLU A 180 20.92 19.14 27.87
C GLU A 180 20.51 18.62 29.26
N GLU A 181 20.19 19.52 30.19
CA GLU A 181 19.76 19.18 31.56
C GLU A 181 18.45 18.38 31.55
N ASP A 182 17.40 18.93 30.91
CA ASP A 182 16.11 18.26 30.75
C ASP A 182 16.24 16.93 29.97
N ALA A 183 17.14 16.89 28.97
CA ALA A 183 17.42 15.67 28.23
C ALA A 183 18.07 14.59 29.10
N ARG A 184 18.92 14.98 30.06
CA ARG A 184 19.56 14.04 30.98
C ARG A 184 18.52 13.32 31.83
N GLU A 185 17.59 14.06 32.42
CA GLU A 185 16.48 13.51 33.20
C GLU A 185 15.60 12.59 32.35
N ALA A 186 15.25 13.03 31.13
CA ALA A 186 14.44 12.25 30.21
C ALA A 186 15.09 10.91 29.81
N TRP A 187 16.39 10.91 29.49
CA TRP A 187 17.10 9.70 29.09
C TRP A 187 17.48 8.79 30.25
N ASP A 188 17.62 9.33 31.46
CA ASP A 188 17.70 8.54 32.69
C ASP A 188 16.39 7.76 32.89
N GLU A 189 15.24 8.44 32.78
CA GLU A 189 13.92 7.81 32.89
C GLU A 189 13.71 6.74 31.81
N ILE A 190 14.03 7.04 30.54
CA ILE A 190 13.96 6.07 29.44
C ILE A 190 14.85 4.86 29.74
N GLY A 191 16.08 5.09 30.20
CA GLY A 191 17.03 4.03 30.53
C GLY A 191 16.54 3.14 31.67
N ALA A 192 15.94 3.72 32.70
CA ALA A 192 15.37 2.99 33.83
C ALA A 192 14.24 2.05 33.37
N TRP A 193 13.26 2.56 32.61
CA TRP A 193 12.16 1.74 32.10
C TRP A 193 12.61 0.70 31.07
N THR A 194 13.62 1.02 30.26
CA THR A 194 14.22 0.07 29.31
C THR A 194 14.92 -1.07 30.03
N SER A 195 15.54 -0.79 31.19
CA SER A 195 16.22 -1.81 32.00
C SER A 195 15.26 -2.75 32.74
N MET A 196 13.96 -2.44 32.77
CA MET A 196 12.93 -3.32 33.36
C MET A 196 12.43 -4.40 32.37
N ASP A 197 12.80 -4.33 31.10
CA ASP A 197 12.40 -5.26 30.05
C ASP A 197 13.64 -5.71 29.26
N GLY A 198 14.03 -6.98 29.43
CA GLY A 198 15.22 -7.56 28.81
C GLY A 198 15.26 -7.38 27.29
N LYS A 199 14.12 -7.59 26.61
CA LYS A 199 14.00 -7.42 25.15
C LYS A 199 14.21 -5.96 24.76
N ALA A 200 13.63 -5.01 25.49
CA ALA A 200 13.82 -3.59 25.22
C ALA A 200 15.29 -3.16 25.41
N ALA A 201 15.95 -3.65 26.45
CA ALA A 201 17.38 -3.42 26.70
C ALA A 201 18.25 -3.96 25.56
N LEU A 202 18.02 -5.20 25.16
CA LEU A 202 18.78 -5.86 24.10
C LEU A 202 18.56 -5.21 22.73
N VAL A 203 17.32 -4.88 22.36
CA VAL A 203 16.99 -4.17 21.10
C VAL A 203 17.59 -2.77 21.07
N SER A 204 17.58 -2.05 22.20
CA SER A 204 18.25 -0.74 22.32
C SER A 204 19.76 -0.87 22.08
N GLY A 205 20.36 -1.91 22.66
CA GLY A 205 21.76 -2.25 22.47
C GLY A 205 22.09 -2.58 21.01
N ALA A 206 21.28 -3.41 20.36
CA ALA A 206 21.43 -3.76 18.95
C ALA A 206 21.48 -2.51 18.06
N TYR A 207 20.54 -1.59 18.26
CA TYR A 207 20.48 -0.35 17.49
C TYR A 207 21.64 0.60 17.81
N PHE A 208 22.05 0.69 19.07
CA PHE A 208 23.16 1.56 19.49
C PHE A 208 24.55 1.03 19.08
N ALA A 209 24.68 -0.29 18.88
CA ALA A 209 25.88 -0.93 18.34
C ALA A 209 26.11 -0.66 16.83
N GLY A 210 25.10 -0.17 16.10
CA GLY A 210 25.14 0.00 14.65
C GLY A 210 26.44 0.63 14.08
N PRO A 211 26.92 1.77 14.62
CA PRO A 211 28.15 2.42 14.14
C PRO A 211 29.43 1.62 14.33
N VAL A 212 29.46 0.67 15.26
CA VAL A 212 30.68 -0.06 15.62
C VAL A 212 30.70 -1.50 15.12
N LEU A 213 29.70 -1.95 14.35
CA LEU A 213 29.66 -3.34 13.85
C LEU A 213 30.94 -3.74 13.10
N ASP A 214 31.46 -2.84 12.25
CA ASP A 214 32.69 -3.06 11.50
C ASP A 214 33.91 -3.23 12.42
N THR A 215 34.01 -2.42 13.49
CA THR A 215 35.04 -2.57 14.54
C THR A 215 34.92 -3.93 15.25
N LEU A 216 33.70 -4.40 15.46
CA LEU A 216 33.41 -5.68 16.10
C LEU A 216 33.51 -6.88 15.14
N ASP A 217 33.87 -6.67 13.87
CA ASP A 217 33.93 -7.69 12.81
C ASP A 217 32.57 -8.37 12.56
N MET A 218 31.50 -7.59 12.69
CA MET A 218 30.12 -8.08 12.60
C MET A 218 29.45 -7.70 11.29
N LEU A 219 28.61 -8.59 10.79
CA LEU A 219 27.87 -8.37 9.55
C LEU A 219 26.68 -7.41 9.77
N ALA A 220 26.36 -6.64 8.73
CA ALA A 220 25.13 -5.86 8.69
C ALA A 220 23.91 -6.78 8.75
N HIS A 221 22.89 -6.37 9.49
CA HIS A 221 21.74 -7.24 9.80
C HIS A 221 20.47 -6.42 10.10
N MET A 222 19.34 -7.12 10.18
CA MET A 222 18.04 -6.53 10.51
C MET A 222 17.47 -7.17 11.77
N VAL A 223 16.98 -6.33 12.67
CA VAL A 223 16.17 -6.72 13.83
C VAL A 223 14.73 -6.34 13.54
N SER A 224 13.81 -7.29 13.52
CA SER A 224 12.37 -7.08 13.28
C SER A 224 11.58 -7.23 14.57
N LEU A 225 10.81 -6.21 14.92
CA LEU A 225 9.88 -6.25 16.04
C LEU A 225 8.50 -6.62 15.50
N HIS A 226 7.99 -7.80 15.85
CA HIS A 226 6.71 -8.29 15.33
C HIS A 226 5.69 -8.55 16.45
N GLY A 227 4.43 -8.74 16.07
CA GLY A 227 3.32 -9.00 16.99
C GLY A 227 2.17 -8.03 16.82
N PRO A 228 1.10 -8.09 17.64
CA PRO A 228 -0.08 -7.25 17.49
C PRO A 228 0.18 -5.75 17.62
N GLY A 229 -0.77 -4.95 17.13
CA GLY A 229 -0.77 -3.50 17.33
C GLY A 229 -0.79 -3.11 18.82
N GLN A 230 -0.30 -1.90 19.13
CA GLN A 230 -0.33 -1.30 20.47
C GLN A 230 0.49 -2.00 21.56
N GLN A 231 1.47 -2.84 21.21
CA GLN A 231 2.34 -3.53 22.16
C GLN A 231 3.77 -2.95 22.26
N GLY A 232 3.93 -1.65 22.07
CA GLY A 232 5.21 -0.97 22.29
C GLY A 232 6.22 -1.01 21.14
N LYS A 233 5.97 -1.72 20.02
CA LYS A 233 6.90 -1.81 18.86
C LYS A 233 7.31 -0.43 18.32
N SER A 234 6.36 0.42 17.94
CA SER A 234 6.67 1.77 17.44
C SER A 234 7.22 2.69 18.53
N THR A 235 6.97 2.40 19.82
CA THR A 235 7.64 3.12 20.91
C THR A 235 9.11 2.73 20.96
N MET A 236 9.43 1.44 20.84
CA MET A 236 10.81 0.93 20.78
C MET A 236 11.58 1.55 19.61
N LEU A 237 10.99 1.57 18.41
CA LEU A 237 11.60 2.28 17.26
C LEU A 237 11.85 3.76 17.60
N THR A 238 10.94 4.44 18.32
CA THR A 238 11.06 5.87 18.69
C THR A 238 12.18 6.11 19.66
N VAL A 239 12.30 5.26 20.69
CA VAL A 239 13.41 5.32 21.63
C VAL A 239 14.73 5.10 20.90
N CYS A 240 14.84 4.04 20.09
CA CYS A 240 16.05 3.73 19.34
C CYS A 240 16.48 4.84 18.37
N ALA A 241 15.56 5.33 17.52
CA ALA A 241 15.85 6.43 16.61
C ALA A 241 16.20 7.73 17.35
N GLY A 242 15.57 7.95 18.51
CA GLY A 242 15.80 9.10 19.39
C GLY A 242 17.21 9.15 19.96
N CYS A 243 17.89 8.01 20.11
CA CYS A 243 19.30 7.99 20.52
C CYS A 243 20.20 8.75 19.54
N TYR A 244 19.79 8.85 18.27
CA TYR A 244 20.63 9.30 17.16
C TYR A 244 20.29 10.69 16.63
N GLY A 245 19.08 11.22 16.82
CA GLY A 245 18.73 12.58 16.38
C GLY A 245 17.26 12.94 16.48
N ASP A 246 16.81 13.85 15.62
CA ASP A 246 15.44 14.39 15.63
C ASP A 246 14.50 13.52 14.76
N ILE A 247 13.36 13.13 15.35
CA ILE A 247 12.34 12.27 14.74
C ILE A 247 11.13 13.11 14.27
N LYS A 248 11.00 14.38 14.70
CA LYS A 248 9.78 15.19 14.49
C LYS A 248 9.55 15.66 13.05
N PRO A 249 10.55 16.11 12.27
CA PRO A 249 10.30 16.61 10.92
C PRO A 249 9.97 15.44 9.99
N LYS A 250 8.78 15.45 9.35
CA LYS A 250 8.42 14.53 8.23
C LYS A 250 9.40 14.52 7.04
N ARG A 251 10.46 15.33 7.09
CA ARG A 251 11.53 15.45 6.07
C ARG A 251 12.84 14.77 6.47
N GLN A 252 13.00 14.34 7.72
CA GLN A 252 14.20 13.63 8.18
C GLN A 252 13.97 12.13 8.02
N SER A 253 15.01 11.42 7.58
CA SER A 253 14.90 10.01 7.25
C SER A 253 15.38 9.08 8.36
N LEU A 254 15.79 9.55 9.55
CA LEU A 254 16.10 8.67 10.70
C LEU A 254 15.05 7.57 10.91
N TRP A 255 13.81 7.95 10.63
CA TRP A 255 12.63 7.11 10.54
C TRP A 255 12.15 7.03 9.09
N MET A 256 12.04 5.82 8.55
CA MET A 256 11.38 5.58 7.27
C MET A 256 10.21 4.63 7.47
N THR A 257 9.28 4.62 6.52
CA THR A 257 8.28 3.56 6.43
C THR A 257 8.68 2.58 5.34
N TRP A 258 8.20 1.34 5.45
CA TRP A 258 8.38 0.38 4.36
C TRP A 258 7.61 0.78 3.07
N ASN A 259 6.64 1.71 3.17
CA ASN A 259 6.00 2.40 2.04
C ASN A 259 6.96 3.40 1.33
N SER A 260 8.02 2.85 0.75
CA SER A 260 8.97 3.55 -0.10
C SER A 260 9.16 2.73 -1.38
N SER A 261 9.71 3.31 -2.44
CA SER A 261 10.14 2.50 -3.59
C SER A 261 11.30 1.57 -3.19
N LYS A 262 11.44 0.42 -3.85
CA LYS A 262 12.55 -0.53 -3.66
C LYS A 262 13.94 0.13 -3.76
N GLN A 263 14.06 1.09 -4.67
CA GLN A 263 15.31 1.86 -4.86
C GLN A 263 15.49 2.93 -3.79
N GLY A 264 14.40 3.46 -3.21
CA GLY A 264 14.46 4.53 -2.21
C GLY A 264 15.14 4.10 -0.91
N ILE A 265 14.81 2.91 -0.38
CA ILE A 265 15.40 2.42 0.87
C ILE A 265 16.89 2.13 0.69
N THR A 266 17.25 1.39 -0.38
CA THR A 266 18.64 1.02 -0.67
C THR A 266 19.53 2.23 -0.96
N GLN A 267 19.04 3.24 -1.68
CA GLN A 267 19.77 4.50 -1.86
C GLN A 267 19.96 5.26 -0.53
N ASN A 268 18.94 5.26 0.33
CA ASN A 268 19.02 5.95 1.61
C ASN A 268 20.01 5.25 2.58
N LEU A 269 20.09 3.92 2.55
CA LEU A 269 21.08 3.16 3.31
C LEU A 269 22.52 3.52 2.94
N ARG A 270 22.83 3.66 1.64
CA ARG A 270 24.19 4.04 1.19
C ARG A 270 24.64 5.41 1.70
N LEU A 271 23.71 6.35 1.87
CA LEU A 271 24.02 7.66 2.44
C LEU A 271 24.33 7.62 3.95
N ARG A 272 24.04 6.52 4.63
CA ARG A 272 24.25 6.36 6.08
C ARG A 272 25.60 5.78 6.45
N GLY A 273 26.22 5.00 5.56
CA GLY A 273 27.44 4.25 5.86
C GLY A 273 27.24 3.37 7.09
N TYR A 274 27.88 3.72 8.20
CA TYR A 274 27.82 3.00 9.48
C TYR A 274 26.60 3.34 10.36
N LEU A 275 25.72 4.27 9.97
CA LEU A 275 24.61 4.70 10.81
C LEU A 275 23.35 3.80 10.66
N PRO A 276 22.62 3.51 11.76
CA PRO A 276 21.49 2.59 11.75
C PRO A 276 20.18 3.23 11.26
N LEU A 277 19.23 2.44 10.75
CA LEU A 277 17.95 2.92 10.22
C LEU A 277 16.75 2.32 10.98
N ALA A 278 15.78 3.15 11.39
CA ALA A 278 14.48 2.68 11.84
C ALA A 278 13.49 2.63 10.65
N LEU A 279 12.87 1.47 10.42
CA LEU A 279 12.01 1.19 9.27
C LEU A 279 10.66 0.64 9.75
N ASP A 280 9.66 1.53 9.82
CA ASP A 280 8.39 1.25 10.48
C ASP A 280 7.35 0.67 9.51
N GLU A 281 6.55 -0.24 10.07
CA GLU A 281 5.34 -0.82 9.51
C GLU A 281 5.57 -1.53 8.17
N HIS A 282 6.15 -2.73 8.22
CA HIS A 282 6.31 -3.60 7.05
C HIS A 282 5.00 -3.81 6.29
N SER A 283 3.88 -3.97 7.01
CA SER A 283 2.54 -4.15 6.45
C SER A 283 2.08 -2.95 5.60
N SER A 284 2.66 -1.77 5.78
CA SER A 284 2.35 -0.58 4.96
C SER A 284 2.94 -0.61 3.55
N SER A 285 3.85 -1.55 3.27
CA SER A 285 4.57 -1.62 1.99
C SER A 285 3.77 -2.25 0.85
N GLY A 286 2.70 -2.99 1.17
CA GLY A 286 1.97 -3.81 0.20
C GLY A 286 2.80 -4.96 -0.39
N ARG A 287 4.00 -5.26 0.16
CA ARG A 287 4.90 -6.30 -0.35
C ARG A 287 4.67 -7.61 0.37
N THR A 288 4.82 -8.72 -0.34
CA THR A 288 4.83 -10.05 0.27
C THR A 288 6.09 -10.26 1.12
N ILE A 289 6.03 -11.20 2.07
CA ILE A 289 7.20 -11.58 2.90
C ILE A 289 8.33 -12.14 2.02
N LYS A 290 8.01 -12.89 0.96
CA LYS A 290 9.00 -13.42 0.00
C LYS A 290 9.69 -12.30 -0.80
N GLU A 291 8.95 -11.32 -1.31
CA GLU A 291 9.54 -10.17 -2.01
C GLU A 291 10.42 -9.35 -1.07
N SER A 292 9.96 -9.17 0.15
CA SER A 292 10.68 -8.45 1.20
C SER A 292 11.95 -9.18 1.60
N SER A 293 11.94 -10.52 1.64
CA SER A 293 13.14 -11.31 1.94
C SER A 293 14.25 -11.09 0.92
N ARG A 294 13.93 -11.04 -0.37
CA ARG A 294 14.94 -10.71 -1.41
C ARG A 294 15.49 -9.29 -1.26
N GLU A 295 14.68 -8.35 -0.77
CA GLU A 295 15.11 -6.99 -0.49
C GLU A 295 15.96 -6.89 0.77
N ILE A 296 15.55 -7.56 1.85
CA ILE A 296 16.31 -7.62 3.11
C ILE A 296 17.67 -8.24 2.84
N SER A 297 17.76 -9.34 2.08
CA SER A 297 19.05 -9.92 1.64
C SER A 297 19.94 -8.88 0.95
N GLN A 298 19.38 -8.03 0.07
CA GLN A 298 20.16 -6.95 -0.56
C GLN A 298 20.60 -5.87 0.43
N MET A 299 19.75 -5.53 1.40
CA MET A 299 20.06 -4.55 2.43
C MET A 299 21.19 -5.04 3.35
N VAL A 300 21.06 -6.25 3.91
CA VAL A 300 22.04 -6.86 4.83
C VAL A 300 23.34 -7.29 4.12
N SER A 301 23.35 -7.36 2.78
CA SER A 301 24.55 -7.47 1.96
C SER A 301 25.25 -6.12 1.71
N GLY A 302 24.88 -5.07 2.44
CA GLY A 302 25.48 -3.75 2.39
C GLY A 302 24.89 -2.80 1.33
N ALA A 303 23.75 -3.16 0.75
CA ALA A 303 23.05 -2.39 -0.28
C ALA A 303 23.90 -2.06 -1.52
N ILE A 304 24.95 -2.83 -1.81
CA ILE A 304 25.89 -2.60 -2.92
C ILE A 304 25.25 -3.04 -4.25
N ARG A 305 25.30 -2.17 -5.27
CA ARG A 305 24.86 -2.50 -6.64
C ARG A 305 25.70 -1.71 -7.64
N ALA A 306 26.40 -2.42 -8.52
CA ALA A 306 27.09 -1.81 -9.65
C ALA A 306 26.07 -1.14 -10.59
N MET A 307 26.30 0.13 -10.93
CA MET A 307 25.53 0.86 -11.92
C MET A 307 26.42 1.14 -13.13
N GLY A 308 25.89 1.06 -14.35
CA GLY A 308 26.62 1.47 -15.55
C GLY A 308 26.49 2.98 -15.78
N THR A 309 27.54 3.61 -16.28
CA THR A 309 27.50 4.94 -16.89
C THR A 309 26.96 4.88 -18.32
N ALA A 310 26.72 6.04 -18.95
CA ALA A 310 26.25 6.12 -20.34
C ALA A 310 27.26 5.55 -21.36
N ASP A 311 28.54 5.52 -21.03
CA ASP A 311 29.63 4.89 -21.80
C ASP A 311 29.82 3.40 -21.45
N GLY A 312 28.99 2.84 -20.57
CA GLY A 312 29.02 1.42 -20.20
C GLY A 312 30.13 1.05 -19.22
N SER A 313 30.90 2.02 -18.71
CA SER A 313 31.84 1.81 -17.61
C SER A 313 31.09 1.67 -16.27
N PRO A 314 31.66 0.96 -15.28
CA PRO A 314 31.09 0.93 -13.95
C PRO A 314 31.09 2.34 -13.37
N ARG A 315 29.92 2.85 -13.01
CA ARG A 315 29.78 4.07 -12.22
C ARG A 315 30.24 3.76 -10.81
N GLU A 316 31.18 4.53 -10.29
CA GLU A 316 31.57 4.48 -8.89
C GLU A 316 30.32 4.59 -8.01
N SER A 317 30.18 3.65 -7.07
CA SER A 317 28.99 3.58 -6.22
C SER A 317 28.96 4.76 -5.25
N ASP A 318 27.78 5.36 -5.04
CA ASP A 318 27.53 6.44 -4.06
C ASP A 318 27.68 5.97 -2.57
N GLY A 319 28.56 5.02 -2.27
CA GLY A 319 28.83 4.43 -0.96
C GLY A 319 28.22 3.04 -0.71
N PHE A 320 28.48 2.53 0.50
CA PHE A 320 27.98 1.27 1.06
C PHE A 320 27.15 1.53 2.31
N TRP A 321 26.53 0.48 2.84
CA TRP A 321 25.91 0.50 4.15
C TRP A 321 26.42 -0.66 4.99
N HIS A 322 26.72 -0.41 6.26
CA HIS A 322 27.19 -1.44 7.19
C HIS A 322 26.77 -1.10 8.62
N SER A 323 25.52 -1.44 8.97
CA SER A 323 24.93 -1.12 10.27
C SER A 323 23.75 -2.04 10.59
N VAL A 324 22.86 -1.61 11.49
CA VAL A 324 21.62 -2.30 11.87
C VAL A 324 20.39 -1.60 11.30
N ILE A 325 19.45 -2.38 10.74
CA ILE A 325 18.07 -1.90 10.51
C ILE A 325 17.18 -2.42 11.62
N LEU A 326 16.45 -1.53 12.27
CA LEU A 326 15.38 -1.88 13.19
C LEU A 326 14.04 -1.73 12.49
N SER A 327 13.36 -2.84 12.24
CA SER A 327 12.09 -2.91 11.55
C SER A 327 10.93 -3.17 12.52
N SER A 328 9.72 -2.76 12.15
CA SER A 328 8.49 -3.22 12.81
C SER A 328 7.54 -3.88 11.82
N SER A 329 6.81 -4.91 12.27
CA SER A 329 5.81 -5.63 11.48
C SER A 329 4.68 -6.15 12.39
N ASN A 330 3.54 -6.53 11.81
CA ASN A 330 2.50 -7.25 12.55
C ASN A 330 2.74 -8.77 12.51
N GLU A 331 3.27 -9.28 11.41
CA GLU A 331 3.63 -10.69 11.20
C GLU A 331 5.15 -10.90 11.23
N PRO A 332 5.63 -12.11 11.59
CA PRO A 332 7.04 -12.48 11.42
C PRO A 332 7.48 -12.32 9.96
N LEU A 333 8.71 -11.88 9.76
CA LEU A 333 9.38 -11.77 8.46
C LEU A 333 10.17 -13.05 8.13
N LYS A 334 10.45 -13.92 9.12
CA LYS A 334 10.96 -15.28 8.86
C LYS A 334 9.87 -16.20 8.33
N TYR A 335 10.25 -17.10 7.43
CA TYR A 335 9.40 -18.17 6.93
C TYR A 335 10.25 -19.35 6.46
N GLU A 336 9.62 -20.51 6.30
CA GLU A 336 10.27 -21.75 5.88
C GLU A 336 10.80 -21.70 4.43
N GLY A 337 12.08 -22.03 4.22
CA GLY A 337 12.75 -21.98 2.92
C GLY A 337 13.45 -20.65 2.63
N GLN A 338 13.79 -19.88 3.67
CA GLN A 338 14.71 -18.75 3.58
C GLN A 338 16.16 -19.22 3.39
N THR A 339 16.97 -18.40 2.74
CA THR A 339 18.41 -18.65 2.58
C THR A 339 19.13 -18.55 3.92
N GLU A 340 20.12 -19.41 4.15
CA GLU A 340 20.99 -19.41 5.35
C GLU A 340 21.48 -18.01 5.77
N ASP A 341 21.93 -17.20 4.81
CA ASP A 341 22.43 -15.84 5.06
C ASP A 341 21.36 -14.91 5.65
N LEU A 342 20.14 -15.00 5.14
CA LEU A 342 19.02 -14.21 5.65
C LEU A 342 18.51 -14.78 6.98
N ALA A 343 18.41 -16.11 7.10
CA ALA A 343 17.95 -16.77 8.31
C ALA A 343 18.83 -16.45 9.53
N SER A 344 20.14 -16.24 9.33
CA SER A 344 21.08 -15.82 10.38
C SER A 344 21.08 -14.31 10.64
N ARG A 345 20.89 -13.46 9.61
CA ARG A 345 20.97 -11.98 9.71
C ARG A 345 19.64 -11.26 9.88
N LEU A 346 18.51 -11.96 9.82
CA LEU A 346 17.20 -11.44 10.22
C LEU A 346 16.89 -11.99 11.61
N GLN A 347 16.81 -11.12 12.61
CA GLN A 347 16.53 -11.49 13.99
C GLN A 347 15.21 -10.90 14.43
N GLU A 348 14.39 -11.66 15.15
CA GLU A 348 13.01 -11.28 15.43
C GLU A 348 12.73 -11.24 16.92
N PHE A 349 12.03 -10.20 17.35
CA PHE A 349 11.56 -10.04 18.72
C PHE A 349 10.04 -9.88 18.72
N GLN A 350 9.38 -10.79 19.41
CA GLN A 350 7.95 -10.72 19.60
C GLN A 350 7.61 -9.70 20.68
N ALA A 351 6.66 -8.81 20.37
CA ALA A 351 6.05 -7.90 21.33
C ALA A 351 5.32 -8.69 22.45
N PRO A 352 5.13 -8.12 23.66
CA PRO A 352 5.21 -6.70 24.00
C PRO A 352 6.62 -6.21 24.33
N PHE A 353 6.81 -4.88 24.23
CA PHE A 353 7.96 -4.13 24.73
C PHE A 353 7.50 -3.12 25.77
N PHE A 354 8.29 -3.02 26.84
CA PHE A 354 8.04 -2.26 28.05
C PHE A 354 6.88 -2.84 28.90
N PRO A 355 6.92 -2.65 30.23
CA PRO A 355 5.79 -3.03 31.08
C PRO A 355 4.50 -2.29 30.68
N ASN A 356 3.36 -2.98 30.79
CA ASN A 356 2.05 -2.34 30.66
C ASN A 356 1.72 -1.58 31.96
N ALA A 357 2.25 -0.37 32.08
CA ALA A 357 2.17 0.45 33.28
C ALA A 357 1.70 1.88 32.99
N MET A 358 0.99 2.45 33.97
CA MET A 358 0.66 3.87 34.01
C MET A 358 1.71 4.60 34.85
N VAL A 359 2.01 5.83 34.46
CA VAL A 359 2.95 6.72 35.16
C VAL A 359 2.34 8.10 35.35
N ASP A 360 2.70 8.76 36.45
CA ASP A 360 2.28 10.13 36.75
C ASP A 360 3.04 11.20 35.92
N ALA A 361 2.84 12.47 36.27
CA ALA A 361 3.48 13.58 35.57
C ALA A 361 5.01 13.59 35.80
N GLU A 362 5.45 13.07 36.93
CA GLU A 362 6.84 12.95 37.37
C GLU A 362 7.52 11.69 36.81
N GLY A 363 6.77 10.74 36.25
CA GLY A 363 7.28 9.50 35.65
C GLY A 363 7.33 8.31 36.61
N ALA A 364 6.79 8.47 37.82
CA ALA A 364 6.69 7.39 38.78
C ALA A 364 5.49 6.47 38.46
N PRO A 365 5.56 5.16 38.78
CA PRO A 365 4.44 4.24 38.60
C PRO A 365 3.16 4.74 39.30
N ALA A 366 2.05 4.73 38.58
CA ALA A 366 0.75 5.20 39.06
C ALA A 366 -0.33 4.13 38.87
N GLU A 367 -1.37 4.17 39.72
CA GLU A 367 -2.52 3.29 39.59
C GLU A 367 -3.41 3.67 38.39
N ASN A 368 -4.12 2.68 37.84
CA ASN A 368 -5.07 2.89 36.74
C ASN A 368 -6.17 3.88 37.15
N GLY A 369 -6.29 4.97 36.39
CA GLY A 369 -7.28 6.03 36.63
C GLY A 369 -6.77 7.20 37.49
N HIS A 370 -5.51 7.20 37.92
CA HIS A 370 -4.88 8.35 38.58
C HIS A 370 -4.96 9.60 37.68
N ARG A 371 -5.38 10.74 38.26
CA ARG A 371 -5.63 11.96 37.49
C ARG A 371 -4.32 12.49 36.90
N GLY A 372 -4.25 12.55 35.57
CA GLY A 372 -3.07 13.00 34.85
C GLY A 372 -2.04 11.91 34.57
N ALA A 373 -2.30 10.66 34.97
CA ALA A 373 -1.45 9.54 34.59
C ALA A 373 -1.59 9.22 33.10
N GLU A 374 -0.50 8.80 32.48
CA GLU A 374 -0.45 8.33 31.10
C GLU A 374 0.27 6.99 31.00
N HIS A 375 0.02 6.25 29.91
CA HIS A 375 0.70 4.98 29.68
C HIS A 375 2.19 5.19 29.41
N ILE A 376 3.05 4.33 29.97
CA ILE A 376 4.50 4.47 29.86
C ILE A 376 4.98 4.55 28.40
N SER A 377 4.44 3.71 27.51
CA SER A 377 4.84 3.75 26.09
C SER A 377 4.55 5.09 25.40
N LYS A 378 3.55 5.85 25.87
CA LYS A 378 3.24 7.19 25.37
C LYS A 378 4.21 8.22 25.94
N ARG A 379 4.54 8.11 27.23
CA ARG A 379 5.53 8.95 27.90
C ARG A 379 6.93 8.80 27.30
N LEU A 380 7.42 7.57 27.17
CA LEU A 380 8.74 7.27 26.57
C LEU A 380 8.83 7.79 25.13
N LYS A 381 7.77 7.59 24.33
CA LYS A 381 7.69 8.11 22.97
C LYS A 381 7.81 9.64 22.94
N ARG A 382 7.11 10.34 23.85
CA ARG A 382 7.20 11.80 23.98
C ARG A 382 8.61 12.24 24.38
N LEU A 383 9.18 11.65 25.44
CA LEU A 383 10.51 11.99 25.95
C LEU A 383 11.59 11.81 24.87
N ALA A 384 11.63 10.66 24.20
CA ALA A 384 12.59 10.39 23.12
C ALA A 384 12.44 11.36 21.94
N THR A 385 11.21 11.81 21.66
CA THR A 385 10.92 12.77 20.58
C THR A 385 11.27 14.21 20.98
N ASP A 386 11.07 14.58 22.24
CA ASP A 386 11.32 15.93 22.77
C ASP A 386 12.81 16.17 23.06
N PHE A 387 13.56 15.12 23.36
CA PHE A 387 14.97 15.15 23.74
C PHE A 387 15.86 14.23 22.89
N GLY A 388 15.53 14.03 21.62
CA GLY A 388 16.33 13.21 20.69
C GLY A 388 17.74 13.77 20.41
N GLY A 389 18.65 12.87 20.02
CA GLY A 389 20.03 13.14 19.57
C GLY A 389 21.10 13.16 20.65
N TRP A 390 20.72 13.29 21.92
CA TRP A 390 21.66 13.42 23.02
C TRP A 390 22.49 12.16 23.33
N PRO A 391 21.95 10.92 23.31
CA PRO A 391 22.73 9.73 23.65
C PRO A 391 23.97 9.53 22.74
N LEU A 392 23.80 9.68 21.42
CA LEU A 392 24.93 9.62 20.48
C LEU A 392 25.94 10.75 20.76
N GLU A 393 25.46 11.98 20.97
CA GLU A 393 26.35 13.13 21.24
C GLU A 393 27.14 12.95 22.55
N TRP A 394 26.53 12.40 23.60
CA TRP A 394 27.24 12.06 24.83
C TRP A 394 28.26 10.96 24.62
N ALA A 395 27.95 9.92 23.84
CA ALA A 395 28.91 8.88 23.49
C ALA A 395 30.13 9.43 22.71
N ILE A 396 29.89 10.34 21.76
CA ILE A 396 30.95 11.06 21.02
C ILE A 396 31.80 11.90 21.99
N ARG A 397 31.18 12.69 22.88
CA ARG A 397 31.90 13.54 23.86
C ARG A 397 32.69 12.72 24.87
N LYS A 398 32.21 11.53 25.25
CA LYS A 398 32.93 10.57 26.09
C LYS A 398 34.08 9.87 25.35
N GLY A 399 34.22 10.08 24.04
CA GLY A 399 35.29 9.50 23.24
C GLY A 399 35.11 8.01 22.95
N MET A 400 33.88 7.47 23.05
CA MET A 400 33.62 6.04 22.83
C MET A 400 34.04 5.55 21.44
N TYR A 401 34.03 6.44 20.45
CA TYR A 401 34.37 6.16 19.05
C TYR A 401 35.83 6.46 18.68
N ARG A 402 36.70 6.69 19.68
CA ARG A 402 38.14 6.79 19.46
C ARG A 402 38.77 5.42 19.29
N ALA A 403 39.83 5.32 18.49
CA ALA A 403 40.50 4.06 18.17
C ALA A 403 40.81 3.20 19.41
N GLU A 404 41.30 3.82 20.50
CA GLU A 404 41.61 3.13 21.75
C GLU A 404 40.38 2.49 22.42
N ASN A 405 39.22 3.15 22.36
CA ASN A 405 37.98 2.69 22.99
C ASN A 405 37.27 1.68 22.08
N LEU A 406 37.33 1.88 20.77
CA LEU A 406 36.89 0.89 19.78
C LEU A 406 37.61 -0.45 19.97
N ALA A 407 38.92 -0.45 20.21
CA ALA A 407 39.67 -1.66 20.53
C ALA A 407 39.20 -2.33 21.84
N ARG A 408 38.82 -1.55 22.86
CA ARG A 408 38.25 -2.08 24.11
C ARG A 408 36.87 -2.71 23.90
N LEU A 409 36.02 -2.09 23.08
CA LEU A 409 34.71 -2.63 22.72
C LEU A 409 34.85 -3.96 21.96
N ARG A 410 35.79 -4.05 21.02
CA ARG A 410 36.13 -5.30 20.33
C ARG A 410 36.60 -6.38 21.29
N LYS A 411 37.44 -6.02 22.27
CA LYS A 411 37.89 -6.95 23.30
C LYS A 411 36.71 -7.49 24.13
N LEU A 412 35.81 -6.62 24.58
CA LEU A 412 34.61 -7.01 25.33
C LEU A 412 33.72 -7.96 24.51
N HIS A 413 33.52 -7.67 23.22
CA HIS A 413 32.76 -8.54 22.32
C HIS A 413 33.38 -9.95 22.22
N LEU A 414 34.69 -10.05 22.06
CA LEU A 414 35.38 -11.34 22.01
C LEU A 414 35.28 -12.12 23.33
N GLU A 415 35.35 -11.43 24.47
CA GLU A 415 35.17 -12.04 25.79
C GLU A 415 33.74 -12.61 25.97
N LEU A 416 32.72 -11.85 25.53
CA LEU A 416 31.33 -12.29 25.53
C LEU A 416 31.09 -13.48 24.58
N CYS A 417 31.66 -13.43 23.37
CA CYS A 417 31.60 -14.54 22.42
C CYS A 417 32.28 -15.80 22.98
N ALA A 418 33.41 -15.68 23.65
CA ALA A 418 34.06 -16.83 24.30
C ALA A 418 33.22 -17.46 25.41
N LYS A 419 32.35 -16.67 26.05
CA LYS A 419 31.45 -17.13 27.12
C LYS A 419 30.18 -17.82 26.60
N TYR A 420 29.58 -17.32 25.51
CA TYR A 420 28.23 -17.74 25.09
C TYR A 420 28.16 -18.46 23.74
N ARG A 421 29.19 -18.37 22.89
CA ARG A 421 29.13 -18.94 21.54
C ARG A 421 29.14 -20.48 21.59
N PRO A 422 28.22 -21.16 20.88
CA PRO A 422 28.27 -22.62 20.72
C PRO A 422 29.56 -23.09 20.04
N ALA A 423 30.00 -24.32 20.33
CA ALA A 423 31.23 -24.89 19.75
C ALA A 423 31.17 -25.10 18.22
N GLY A 424 29.97 -25.14 17.63
CA GLY A 424 29.76 -25.28 16.19
C GLY A 424 29.83 -23.94 15.44
N GLY A 425 30.40 -23.96 14.23
CA GLY A 425 30.32 -22.83 13.28
C GLY A 425 28.96 -22.75 12.56
N GLY A 426 28.82 -21.83 11.60
CA GLY A 426 27.59 -21.66 10.79
C GLY A 426 26.55 -20.73 11.42
N VAL A 427 25.27 -20.93 11.10
CA VAL A 427 24.13 -20.08 11.54
C VAL A 427 24.15 -19.82 13.05
N ALA A 428 24.36 -20.86 13.86
CA ALA A 428 24.36 -20.75 15.32
C ALA A 428 25.49 -19.84 15.85
N GLY A 429 26.68 -19.95 15.27
CA GLY A 429 27.82 -19.10 15.62
C GLY A 429 27.57 -17.64 15.28
N THR A 430 27.03 -17.36 14.08
CA THR A 430 26.72 -16.00 13.62
C THR A 430 25.68 -15.33 14.53
N ILE A 431 24.62 -16.04 14.93
CA ILE A 431 23.57 -15.51 15.81
C ILE A 431 24.14 -15.14 17.19
N ALA A 432 24.97 -16.00 17.77
CA ALA A 432 25.62 -15.74 19.05
C ALA A 432 26.51 -14.48 18.99
N GLU A 433 27.35 -14.36 17.95
CA GLU A 433 28.21 -13.19 17.78
C GLU A 433 27.41 -11.88 17.60
N LEU A 434 26.27 -11.93 16.90
CA LEU A 434 25.34 -10.81 16.76
C LEU A 434 24.75 -10.38 18.09
N HIS A 435 24.20 -11.31 18.87
CA HIS A 435 23.61 -11.01 20.17
C HIS A 435 24.65 -10.40 21.12
N MET A 436 25.88 -10.91 21.13
CA MET A 436 26.94 -10.36 21.97
C MET A 436 27.36 -8.95 21.53
N ALA A 437 27.31 -8.63 20.23
CA ALA A 437 27.52 -7.27 19.76
C ALA A 437 26.43 -6.31 20.24
N TRP A 438 25.18 -6.78 20.36
CA TRP A 438 24.08 -5.99 20.90
C TRP A 438 24.27 -5.70 22.40
N VAL A 439 24.79 -6.66 23.15
CA VAL A 439 25.17 -6.46 24.57
C VAL A 439 26.23 -5.36 24.70
N VAL A 440 27.25 -5.36 23.84
CA VAL A 440 28.24 -4.26 23.79
C VAL A 440 27.57 -2.92 23.54
N GLY A 441 26.63 -2.84 22.59
CA GLY A 441 25.85 -1.62 22.34
C GLY A 441 25.00 -1.19 23.54
N ALA A 442 24.44 -2.12 24.30
CA ALA A 442 23.67 -1.81 25.52
C ALA A 442 24.57 -1.24 26.63
N HIS A 443 25.79 -1.77 26.80
CA HIS A 443 26.79 -1.18 27.70
C HIS A 443 27.18 0.24 27.27
N MET A 444 27.40 0.47 25.97
CA MET A 444 27.70 1.80 25.43
C MET A 444 26.55 2.78 25.71
N LEU A 445 25.32 2.39 25.41
CA LEU A 445 24.14 3.23 25.62
C LEU A 445 23.94 3.53 27.11
N GLY A 446 23.97 2.50 27.96
CA GLY A 446 23.82 2.63 29.40
C GLY A 446 24.84 3.60 29.99
N GLN A 447 26.09 3.55 29.52
CA GLN A 447 27.10 4.52 29.95
C GLN A 447 26.90 5.92 29.40
N ALA A 448 26.42 6.06 28.16
CA ALA A 448 26.15 7.36 27.57
C ALA A 448 25.06 8.11 28.35
N ILE A 449 23.97 7.42 28.71
CA ILE A 449 22.81 7.99 29.41
C ILE A 449 22.95 8.01 30.93
N GLY A 450 23.84 7.19 31.50
CA GLY A 450 24.07 7.12 32.96
C GLY A 450 23.36 5.95 33.67
N VAL A 451 22.85 4.97 32.92
CA VAL A 451 22.14 3.77 33.42
C VAL A 451 22.97 2.51 33.05
N PRO A 452 24.09 2.23 33.76
CA PRO A 452 25.02 1.16 33.37
C PRO A 452 24.43 -0.26 33.48
N VAL A 453 23.41 -0.45 34.34
CA VAL A 453 22.70 -1.74 34.52
C VAL A 453 22.06 -2.24 33.21
N LEU A 454 21.78 -1.34 32.27
CA LEU A 454 21.20 -1.67 30.97
C LEU A 454 21.99 -2.76 30.22
N GLY A 455 23.33 -2.72 30.29
CA GLY A 455 24.18 -3.72 29.64
C GLY A 455 24.07 -5.11 30.27
N GLN A 456 23.98 -5.17 31.61
CA GLN A 456 23.84 -6.43 32.35
C GLN A 456 22.48 -7.09 32.07
N VAL A 457 21.41 -6.29 32.01
CA VAL A 457 20.06 -6.77 31.67
C VAL A 457 20.02 -7.30 30.23
N ALA A 458 20.68 -6.61 29.29
CA ALA A 458 20.79 -7.07 27.91
C ALA A 458 21.60 -8.38 27.79
N GLU A 459 22.67 -8.56 28.56
CA GLU A 459 23.45 -9.82 28.59
C GLU A 459 22.60 -11.01 29.07
N GLN A 460 21.82 -10.81 30.13
CA GLN A 460 20.91 -11.83 30.66
C GLN A 460 19.84 -12.22 29.62
N GLU A 461 19.23 -11.25 28.97
CA GLU A 461 18.25 -11.50 27.90
C GLU A 461 18.87 -12.24 26.71
N ALA A 462 20.05 -11.80 26.26
CA ALA A 462 20.75 -12.41 25.14
C ALA A 462 21.06 -13.88 25.42
N ALA A 463 21.56 -14.18 26.64
CA ALA A 463 21.83 -15.55 27.06
C ALA A 463 20.56 -16.41 27.10
N ALA A 464 19.44 -15.87 27.61
CA ALA A 464 18.18 -16.59 27.72
C ALA A 464 17.55 -16.92 26.36
N ARG A 465 17.64 -16.00 25.38
CA ARG A 465 17.01 -16.16 24.05
C ARG A 465 17.87 -16.88 23.02
N LEU A 466 19.17 -17.06 23.26
CA LEU A 466 20.10 -17.54 22.24
C LEU A 466 19.69 -18.91 21.66
N ALA A 467 19.26 -19.86 22.50
CA ALA A 467 18.85 -21.18 22.04
C ALA A 467 17.60 -21.12 21.13
N GLU A 468 16.56 -20.42 21.56
CA GLU A 468 15.32 -20.20 20.79
C GLU A 468 15.63 -19.51 19.45
N ALA A 469 16.51 -18.50 19.44
CA ALA A 469 16.87 -17.78 18.23
C ALA A 469 17.61 -18.66 17.21
N ILE A 470 18.44 -19.60 17.68
CA ILE A 470 19.14 -20.58 16.83
C ILE A 470 18.15 -21.57 16.21
N GLU A 471 17.22 -22.11 17.01
CA GLU A 471 16.20 -23.06 16.57
C GLU A 471 15.28 -22.46 15.51
N VAL A 472 14.70 -21.28 15.77
CA VAL A 472 13.82 -20.57 14.82
C VAL A 472 14.55 -20.26 13.50
N SER A 473 15.85 -19.95 13.55
CA SER A 473 16.66 -19.73 12.35
C SER A 473 16.96 -21.03 11.58
N ALA A 474 17.08 -22.17 12.26
CA ALA A 474 17.25 -23.46 11.62
C ALA A 474 15.97 -23.88 10.88
N GLU A 475 14.81 -23.76 11.53
CA GLU A 475 13.49 -24.04 10.93
C GLU A 475 13.19 -23.16 9.70
N ALA A 476 13.62 -21.89 9.73
CA ALA A 476 13.44 -21.01 8.59
C ALA A 476 14.27 -21.44 7.37
N ASN A 477 15.38 -22.17 7.55
CA ASN A 477 16.32 -22.58 6.50
C ASN A 477 16.14 -24.04 6.04
N THR A 478 14.91 -24.56 6.01
CA THR A 478 14.65 -25.92 5.48
C THR A 478 14.96 -26.02 3.98
N PRO A 479 15.79 -26.97 3.52
CA PRO A 479 16.15 -27.12 2.12
C PRO A 479 14.96 -27.48 1.20
N ASP A 480 14.95 -26.96 -0.03
CA ASP A 480 13.90 -27.24 -1.02
C ASP A 480 13.70 -28.74 -1.33
N SER A 481 14.73 -29.57 -1.17
CA SER A 481 14.64 -31.03 -1.34
C SER A 481 13.78 -31.70 -0.28
N GLU A 482 13.95 -31.29 0.97
CA GLU A 482 13.21 -31.82 2.11
C GLU A 482 11.76 -31.33 2.08
N ARG A 483 11.56 -30.04 1.76
CA ARG A 483 10.23 -29.46 1.54
C ARG A 483 9.47 -30.21 0.43
N LEU A 484 10.14 -30.51 -0.68
CA LEU A 484 9.56 -31.30 -1.77
C LEU A 484 9.21 -32.73 -1.33
N TRP A 485 10.05 -33.36 -0.52
CA TRP A 485 9.76 -34.68 0.03
C TRP A 485 8.53 -34.66 0.93
N ASN A 486 8.44 -33.73 1.89
CA ASN A 486 7.32 -33.64 2.83
C ASN A 486 5.97 -33.41 2.11
N ALA A 487 5.96 -32.59 1.06
CA ALA A 487 4.77 -32.39 0.24
C ALA A 487 4.35 -33.64 -0.55
N LEU A 488 5.32 -34.40 -1.04
CA LEU A 488 5.06 -35.67 -1.71
C LEU A 488 4.56 -36.72 -0.70
N ASP A 489 5.17 -36.82 0.47
CA ASP A 489 4.77 -37.77 1.50
C ASP A 489 3.34 -37.51 2.01
N ALA A 490 2.94 -36.25 2.15
CA ALA A 490 1.55 -35.89 2.47
C ALA A 490 0.54 -36.38 1.43
N LEU A 491 0.90 -36.36 0.13
CA LEU A 491 0.05 -36.91 -0.94
C LEU A 491 0.01 -38.44 -0.92
N ARG A 492 1.06 -39.09 -0.43
CA ARG A 492 1.18 -40.56 -0.34
C ARG A 492 0.14 -41.16 0.62
N ILE A 493 -0.34 -40.40 1.60
CA ILE A 493 -1.36 -40.80 2.58
C ILE A 493 -2.69 -41.19 1.90
N GLU A 494 -3.01 -40.61 0.74
CA GLU A 494 -4.18 -40.99 -0.04
C GLU A 494 -3.93 -42.28 -0.86
N ALA A 495 -3.93 -43.44 -0.20
CA ALA A 495 -3.66 -44.75 -0.80
C ALA A 495 -4.47 -45.04 -2.09
N ALA A 496 -5.70 -44.51 -2.19
CA ALA A 496 -6.54 -44.66 -3.39
C ALA A 496 -6.01 -43.96 -4.66
N LEU A 497 -5.10 -42.99 -4.51
CA LEU A 497 -4.42 -42.31 -5.64
C LEU A 497 -3.15 -43.04 -6.09
N PHE A 498 -2.59 -43.87 -5.21
CA PHE A 498 -1.35 -44.62 -5.38
C PHE A 498 -1.55 -46.10 -4.98
N PRO A 499 -2.38 -46.86 -5.73
CA PRO A 499 -2.65 -48.25 -5.40
C PRO A 499 -1.38 -49.12 -5.48
N GLU A 500 -1.43 -50.29 -4.85
CA GLU A 500 -0.40 -51.31 -5.03
C GLU A 500 -0.29 -51.70 -6.51
N MET A 501 0.94 -52.03 -6.94
CA MET A 501 1.25 -52.32 -8.34
C MET A 501 0.33 -53.37 -8.97
N GLU A 502 -0.08 -54.39 -8.20
CA GLU A 502 -0.96 -55.47 -8.63
C GLU A 502 -2.42 -55.01 -8.85
N GLU A 503 -2.85 -53.96 -8.13
CA GLU A 503 -4.22 -53.46 -8.10
C GLU A 503 -4.47 -52.33 -9.12
N VAL A 504 -3.41 -51.78 -9.72
CA VAL A 504 -3.48 -50.68 -10.70
C VAL A 504 -4.48 -50.96 -11.83
N LEU A 505 -4.56 -52.21 -12.30
CA LEU A 505 -5.49 -52.65 -13.34
C LEU A 505 -6.95 -52.52 -12.92
N GLN A 506 -7.25 -52.98 -11.71
CA GLN A 506 -8.59 -52.99 -11.16
C GLN A 506 -9.07 -51.56 -10.91
N VAL A 507 -8.25 -50.75 -10.22
CA VAL A 507 -8.57 -49.34 -9.92
C VAL A 507 -8.73 -48.51 -11.20
N SER A 508 -7.93 -48.78 -12.24
CA SER A 508 -8.07 -48.12 -13.54
C SER A 508 -9.34 -48.50 -14.29
N ALA A 509 -9.91 -49.68 -14.04
CA ALA A 509 -11.12 -50.18 -14.70
C ALA A 509 -12.41 -49.70 -14.01
N GLU A 510 -12.36 -49.49 -12.69
CA GLU A 510 -13.49 -49.04 -11.87
C GLU A 510 -13.91 -47.58 -12.16
N GLY A 511 -13.02 -46.75 -12.72
CA GLY A 511 -13.36 -45.48 -13.36
C GLY A 511 -13.70 -44.30 -12.41
N TYR A 512 -13.71 -44.53 -11.09
CA TYR A 512 -14.08 -43.49 -10.11
C TYR A 512 -12.98 -42.43 -9.87
N ARG A 513 -11.69 -42.76 -10.04
CA ARG A 513 -10.54 -41.82 -9.99
C ARG A 513 -9.38 -42.32 -10.89
N LYS A 514 -8.62 -41.41 -11.50
CA LYS A 514 -7.46 -41.75 -12.33
C LYS A 514 -6.20 -41.91 -11.45
N PRO A 515 -5.48 -43.05 -11.50
CA PRO A 515 -4.27 -43.26 -10.71
C PRO A 515 -3.21 -42.18 -10.98
N ARG A 516 -2.62 -41.65 -9.91
CA ARG A 516 -1.55 -40.64 -9.93
C ARG A 516 -0.15 -41.24 -9.79
N GLY A 517 -0.08 -42.55 -9.58
CA GLY A 517 1.14 -43.32 -9.44
C GLY A 517 0.82 -44.74 -8.96
N PHE A 518 1.79 -45.42 -8.37
CA PHE A 518 1.60 -46.72 -7.71
C PHE A 518 2.69 -46.97 -6.66
N GLN A 519 2.44 -47.90 -5.74
CA GLN A 519 3.39 -48.36 -4.73
C GLN A 519 3.83 -49.80 -5.00
N GLN A 520 5.04 -50.14 -4.56
CA GLN A 520 5.55 -51.51 -4.45
C GLN A 520 6.08 -51.68 -3.02
N SER A 521 5.17 -51.93 -2.09
CA SER A 521 5.50 -51.98 -0.66
C SER A 521 6.59 -53.01 -0.34
N ASP A 522 6.62 -54.14 -1.04
CA ASP A 522 7.64 -55.19 -0.87
C ASP A 522 9.08 -54.75 -1.19
N GLU A 523 9.24 -53.74 -2.05
CA GLU A 523 10.54 -53.20 -2.47
C GLU A 523 10.83 -51.82 -1.85
N GLY A 524 9.90 -51.25 -1.05
CA GLY A 524 10.02 -49.91 -0.49
C GLY A 524 10.02 -48.79 -1.55
N LEU A 525 9.46 -49.05 -2.74
CA LEU A 525 9.50 -48.13 -3.88
C LEU A 525 8.15 -47.48 -4.13
N TRP A 526 8.18 -46.18 -4.36
CA TRP A 526 7.00 -45.39 -4.69
C TRP A 526 7.18 -44.65 -6.01
N TRP A 527 6.21 -44.80 -6.92
CA TRP A 527 6.28 -44.26 -8.27
C TRP A 527 5.21 -43.19 -8.50
N VAL A 528 5.64 -41.99 -8.88
CA VAL A 528 4.78 -40.80 -9.01
C VAL A 528 4.91 -40.19 -10.40
N ILE A 529 3.81 -39.76 -11.02
CA ILE A 529 3.86 -39.10 -12.33
C ILE A 529 4.43 -37.67 -12.21
N ASP A 530 5.20 -37.23 -13.20
CA ASP A 530 5.83 -35.89 -13.23
C ASP A 530 4.85 -34.72 -12.99
N PRO A 531 3.60 -34.71 -13.52
CA PRO A 531 2.62 -33.67 -13.20
C PRO A 531 2.31 -33.53 -11.70
N VAL A 532 2.32 -34.63 -10.94
CA VAL A 532 2.03 -34.63 -9.50
C VAL A 532 3.23 -34.13 -8.71
N VAL A 533 4.45 -34.48 -9.14
CA VAL A 533 5.68 -33.91 -8.56
C VAL A 533 5.73 -32.40 -8.78
N ARG A 534 5.30 -31.92 -9.95
CA ARG A 534 5.19 -30.47 -10.24
C ARG A 534 4.07 -29.80 -9.47
N GLU A 535 2.94 -30.47 -9.29
CA GLU A 535 1.82 -29.98 -8.49
C GLU A 535 2.24 -29.83 -7.02
N ALA A 536 2.87 -30.85 -6.45
CA ALA A 536 3.41 -30.82 -5.09
C ALA A 536 4.44 -29.68 -4.93
N ALA A 537 5.39 -29.56 -5.86
CA ALA A 537 6.38 -28.49 -5.84
C ALA A 537 5.74 -27.08 -5.97
N ALA A 538 4.72 -26.92 -6.81
CA ALA A 538 4.00 -25.65 -6.96
C ALA A 538 3.22 -25.29 -5.69
N GLN A 539 2.64 -26.27 -4.99
CA GLN A 539 1.88 -26.07 -3.76
C GLN A 539 2.75 -25.52 -2.62
N ILE A 540 4.01 -25.95 -2.53
CA ILE A 540 4.97 -25.46 -1.53
C ILE A 540 5.89 -24.33 -2.05
N GLY A 541 5.72 -23.92 -3.31
CA GLY A 541 6.49 -22.84 -3.93
C GLY A 541 7.96 -23.16 -4.15
N VAL A 542 8.31 -24.38 -4.54
CA VAL A 542 9.66 -24.77 -5.01
C VAL A 542 9.79 -24.42 -6.50
N ASP A 543 10.55 -23.36 -6.79
CA ASP A 543 10.71 -22.82 -8.15
C ASP A 543 11.57 -23.72 -9.05
N ASN A 544 12.56 -24.43 -8.49
CA ASN A 544 13.48 -25.29 -9.23
C ASN A 544 13.36 -26.76 -8.82
N VAL A 545 12.26 -27.39 -9.25
CA VAL A 545 11.97 -28.83 -9.03
C VAL A 545 13.14 -29.74 -9.46
N THR A 546 13.90 -29.34 -10.48
CA THR A 546 15.03 -30.17 -10.96
C THR A 546 16.21 -30.16 -9.98
N ALA A 547 16.49 -29.03 -9.34
CA ALA A 547 17.53 -28.93 -8.32
C ALA A 547 17.13 -29.70 -7.05
N ALA A 548 15.89 -29.54 -6.59
CA ALA A 548 15.35 -30.27 -5.45
C ALA A 548 15.39 -31.80 -5.67
N LEU A 549 15.00 -32.27 -6.86
CA LEU A 549 15.09 -33.70 -7.21
C LEU A 549 16.53 -34.21 -7.30
N ARG A 550 17.50 -33.38 -7.72
CA ARG A 550 18.93 -33.78 -7.73
C ARG A 550 19.47 -33.90 -6.31
N ALA A 551 19.12 -32.99 -5.40
CA ALA A 551 19.49 -33.12 -4.01
C ALA A 551 18.87 -34.39 -3.38
N LEU A 552 17.63 -34.73 -3.71
CA LEU A 552 17.04 -36.02 -3.30
C LEU A 552 17.73 -37.24 -3.95
N ASP A 553 18.28 -37.11 -5.16
CA ASP A 553 19.09 -38.14 -5.84
C ASP A 553 20.41 -38.35 -5.10
N ASP A 554 21.09 -37.26 -4.72
CA ASP A 554 22.34 -37.30 -3.94
C ASP A 554 22.13 -37.93 -2.54
N LEU A 555 20.95 -37.76 -1.95
CA LEU A 555 20.54 -38.38 -0.68
C LEU A 555 20.08 -39.84 -0.82
N GLY A 556 19.94 -40.35 -2.05
CA GLY A 556 19.45 -41.70 -2.35
C GLY A 556 17.94 -41.88 -2.22
N VAL A 557 17.18 -40.79 -2.02
CA VAL A 557 15.72 -40.79 -1.87
C VAL A 557 15.02 -40.80 -3.22
N HIS A 558 15.54 -40.08 -4.23
CA HIS A 558 15.06 -40.14 -5.61
C HIS A 558 15.95 -41.06 -6.44
N LYS A 559 15.38 -42.02 -7.18
CA LYS A 559 16.16 -42.96 -8.02
C LYS A 559 16.17 -42.51 -9.48
N ARG A 560 17.22 -41.82 -9.91
CA ARG A 560 17.34 -41.27 -11.27
C ARG A 560 17.45 -42.33 -12.37
N GLY A 561 16.86 -42.05 -13.54
CA GLY A 561 16.99 -42.88 -14.76
C GLY A 561 16.04 -44.08 -14.85
N THR A 562 15.22 -44.31 -13.83
CA THR A 562 14.28 -45.43 -13.72
C THR A 562 12.93 -45.18 -14.42
N GLY A 563 12.55 -43.91 -14.58
CA GLY A 563 11.28 -43.46 -15.19
C GLY A 563 10.90 -44.06 -16.55
N PRO A 564 11.82 -44.19 -17.54
CA PRO A 564 11.51 -44.84 -18.82
C PRO A 564 11.19 -46.34 -18.70
N ASN A 565 11.64 -47.00 -17.62
CA ASN A 565 11.37 -48.42 -17.35
C ASN A 565 10.07 -48.64 -16.58
N ALA A 566 9.48 -47.60 -15.98
CA ALA A 566 8.20 -47.68 -15.24
C ALA A 566 7.05 -48.20 -16.11
N GLN A 567 7.00 -47.81 -17.39
CA GLN A 567 5.99 -48.30 -18.34
C GLN A 567 6.12 -49.81 -18.63
N LYS A 568 7.30 -50.41 -18.42
CA LYS A 568 7.48 -51.87 -18.57
C LYS A 568 6.88 -52.64 -17.39
N LEU A 569 6.83 -52.03 -16.21
CA LEU A 569 6.19 -52.60 -15.02
C LEU A 569 4.67 -52.61 -15.16
N LEU A 570 4.09 -51.59 -15.81
CA LEU A 570 2.65 -51.51 -16.07
C LEU A 570 2.15 -52.62 -17.03
N PRO A 571 0.97 -53.21 -16.76
CA PRO A 571 0.31 -54.13 -17.68
C PRO A 571 0.02 -53.49 -19.05
N LYS A 572 0.20 -54.24 -20.15
CA LYS A 572 0.09 -53.73 -21.54
C LYS A 572 -1.21 -52.97 -21.83
N THR A 573 -2.30 -53.31 -21.15
CA THR A 573 -3.64 -52.71 -21.29
C THR A 573 -3.80 -51.33 -20.65
N VAL A 574 -2.86 -50.93 -19.77
CA VAL A 574 -2.85 -49.65 -19.04
C VAL A 574 -1.67 -48.76 -19.45
N ARG A 575 -0.67 -49.31 -20.16
CA ARG A 575 0.46 -48.55 -20.73
C ARG A 575 -0.04 -47.37 -21.56
N GLY A 576 0.53 -46.18 -21.32
CA GLY A 576 0.12 -44.94 -21.96
C GLY A 576 -1.15 -44.27 -21.41
N LYS A 577 -1.90 -44.91 -20.50
CA LYS A 577 -3.03 -44.28 -19.79
C LYS A 577 -2.60 -43.54 -18.51
N ILE A 578 -1.56 -44.04 -17.86
CA ILE A 578 -0.83 -43.40 -16.76
C ILE A 578 0.43 -42.76 -17.37
N GLY A 579 0.66 -41.47 -17.10
CA GLY A 579 1.55 -40.58 -17.86
C GLY A 579 2.95 -41.12 -18.21
N ASN A 580 3.54 -40.61 -19.30
CA ASN A 580 4.77 -41.16 -19.89
C ASN A 580 6.06 -40.96 -19.07
N ARG A 581 6.06 -40.03 -18.10
CA ARG A 581 7.24 -39.69 -17.28
C ARG A 581 6.89 -39.85 -15.80
N MET A 582 7.63 -40.72 -15.11
CA MET A 582 7.46 -41.04 -13.69
C MET A 582 8.77 -40.91 -12.92
N HIS A 583 8.65 -40.65 -11.63
CA HIS A 583 9.72 -40.50 -10.65
C HIS A 583 9.59 -41.64 -9.64
N CYS A 584 10.71 -42.30 -9.34
CA CYS A 584 10.79 -43.36 -8.34
C CYS A 584 11.44 -42.80 -7.08
N PHE A 585 10.79 -43.02 -5.94
CA PHE A 585 11.25 -42.63 -4.62
C PHE A 585 11.42 -43.85 -3.73
N ASP A 586 12.45 -43.86 -2.90
CA ASP A 586 12.71 -44.86 -1.88
C ASP A 586 12.15 -44.38 -0.54
N THR A 587 11.01 -44.93 -0.14
CA THR A 587 10.29 -44.45 1.04
C THR A 587 10.97 -44.87 2.34
N ALA A 588 11.70 -45.99 2.34
CA ALA A 588 12.44 -46.45 3.50
C ALA A 588 13.65 -45.53 3.77
N ARG A 589 14.41 -45.22 2.71
CA ARG A 589 15.54 -44.30 2.82
C ARG A 589 15.12 -42.89 3.23
N ALA A 590 13.96 -42.45 2.77
CA ALA A 590 13.44 -41.14 3.13
C ALA A 590 12.95 -41.08 4.59
N ALA A 591 12.35 -42.16 5.10
CA ALA A 591 12.00 -42.28 6.52
C ALA A 591 13.24 -42.24 7.43
N GLU A 592 14.37 -42.82 7.02
CA GLU A 592 15.63 -42.73 7.78
C GLU A 592 16.21 -41.31 7.84
N LEU A 593 15.94 -40.47 6.84
CA LEU A 593 16.57 -39.16 6.67
C LEU A 593 15.69 -37.99 7.15
N PHE A 594 14.37 -38.16 7.09
CA PHE A 594 13.40 -37.09 7.28
C PHE A 594 12.29 -37.42 8.28
N ALA A 595 12.35 -38.57 8.97
CA ALA A 595 11.40 -38.83 10.06
C ALA A 595 11.56 -37.76 11.15
N PRO A 596 10.45 -37.27 11.73
CA PRO A 596 10.53 -36.49 12.96
C PRO A 596 11.16 -37.37 14.04
N ASP A 597 12.11 -36.80 14.80
CA ASP A 597 12.66 -37.42 16.01
C ASP A 597 11.55 -37.53 17.06
N ASP A 598 10.69 -38.55 16.95
CA ASP A 598 9.75 -38.94 18.00
C ASP A 598 10.17 -40.29 18.58
N ASP A 599 10.52 -40.21 19.87
CA ASP A 599 10.77 -41.27 20.85
C ASP A 599 11.98 -42.19 20.56
N GLU A 600 13.14 -41.85 21.16
CA GLU A 600 14.08 -42.89 21.57
C GLU A 600 13.32 -43.91 22.43
N PRO A 601 13.29 -45.20 22.04
CA PRO A 601 12.64 -46.21 22.85
C PRO A 601 13.45 -46.42 24.12
N GLU A 602 12.79 -46.29 25.28
CA GLU A 602 13.25 -46.85 26.55
C GLU A 602 13.71 -48.29 26.33
N ASN A 603 15.03 -48.50 26.31
CA ASN A 603 15.63 -49.82 26.41
C ASN A 603 16.50 -49.84 27.64
N GLY A 604 16.02 -50.57 28.64
CA GLY A 604 16.64 -50.71 29.95
C GLY A 604 18.07 -51.22 29.89
N GLY A 605 18.92 -50.56 30.68
CA GLY A 605 20.25 -51.01 31.04
C GLY A 605 20.52 -50.63 32.49
N GLU A 606 20.12 -51.53 33.38
CA GLU A 606 20.67 -51.85 34.71
C GLU A 606 21.34 -50.75 35.55
N ASP A 607 20.74 -50.53 36.73
CA ASP A 607 21.37 -50.24 38.02
C ASP A 607 22.87 -49.91 38.02
N GLN A 608 23.18 -48.63 38.28
CA GLN A 608 24.29 -48.30 39.18
C GLN A 608 24.04 -46.97 39.90
N ALA A 609 23.76 -47.10 41.19
CA ALA A 609 23.61 -46.03 42.16
C ALA A 609 24.86 -45.11 42.22
N PRO A 610 24.69 -43.84 42.64
CA PRO A 610 25.77 -42.87 42.72
C PRO A 610 26.71 -43.23 43.87
N ASN A 611 28.01 -43.31 43.59
CA ASN A 611 29.02 -43.43 44.62
C ASN A 611 29.45 -42.03 45.05
N ASP A 612 29.28 -41.77 46.34
CA ASP A 612 29.80 -40.62 47.06
C ASP A 612 31.30 -40.45 46.85
N GLY A 613 31.73 -39.21 46.67
CA GLY A 613 33.13 -38.82 46.55
C GLY A 613 33.34 -37.36 46.89
N ASN A 614 33.44 -37.09 48.20
CA ASN A 614 33.91 -35.84 48.80
C ASN A 614 35.09 -35.20 48.04
N GLY A 615 34.98 -33.90 47.81
CA GLY A 615 36.07 -33.04 47.37
C GLY A 615 35.81 -31.59 47.81
N ASP A 616 36.09 -31.31 49.07
CA ASP A 616 36.20 -29.98 49.66
C ASP A 616 37.03 -29.03 48.80
N GLY A 617 36.55 -27.81 48.61
CA GLY A 617 37.25 -26.77 47.87
C GLY A 617 36.49 -25.47 47.75
N GLY A 618 36.11 -24.88 48.88
CA GLY A 618 35.66 -23.49 48.93
C GLY A 618 36.73 -22.53 48.39
N GLY A 619 36.38 -21.76 47.38
CA GLY A 619 37.12 -20.62 46.85
C GLY A 619 36.15 -19.69 46.13
N PRO A 620 36.22 -18.36 46.32
CA PRO A 620 35.15 -17.45 45.96
C PRO A 620 35.04 -17.29 44.45
N SER A 621 33.83 -17.40 43.91
CA SER A 621 33.55 -16.94 42.54
C SER A 621 33.73 -15.42 42.49
N PRO A 622 34.54 -14.88 41.57
CA PRO A 622 34.68 -13.44 41.41
C PRO A 622 33.45 -12.89 40.67
N GLU A 623 32.70 -12.00 41.30
CA GLU A 623 31.76 -11.13 40.58
C GLU A 623 32.55 -10.20 39.64
N PRO A 624 32.17 -10.05 38.36
CA PRO A 624 32.83 -9.12 37.47
C PRO A 624 32.18 -7.73 37.57
N ASP A 625 32.79 -6.84 38.38
CA ASP A 625 32.57 -5.39 38.33
C ASP A 625 33.13 -4.83 37.01
N PHE A 626 32.32 -4.76 35.95
CA PHE A 626 32.69 -4.08 34.70
C PHE A 626 32.18 -2.63 34.68
N VAL A 627 33.04 -1.72 35.13
CA VAL A 627 32.90 -0.26 34.92
C VAL A 627 33.80 0.11 33.73
N LEU A 628 33.26 0.39 32.52
CA LEU A 628 34.14 0.82 31.41
C LEU A 628 34.72 2.24 31.63
N PHE A 629 34.13 3.08 32.50
CA PHE A 629 34.61 4.45 32.80
C PHE A 629 34.25 4.91 34.24
N ASP A 630 35.21 5.47 34.97
CA ASP A 630 35.15 5.83 36.42
C ASP A 630 34.04 6.83 36.82
N VAL A 631 33.21 6.48 37.82
CA VAL A 631 32.34 7.39 38.63
C VAL A 631 32.15 6.82 40.06
N PRO A 632 32.17 7.64 41.15
CA PRO A 632 32.19 7.17 42.56
C PRO A 632 30.80 6.81 43.16
N PRO A 633 30.72 6.08 44.31
CA PRO A 633 29.57 5.25 44.65
C PRO A 633 28.53 5.90 45.60
N ALA A 634 27.27 5.45 45.52
CA ALA A 634 26.26 5.66 46.55
C ALA A 634 25.26 4.49 46.66
N GLY A 635 25.21 3.89 47.86
CA GLY A 635 23.97 3.50 48.55
C GLY A 635 23.32 2.13 48.24
N SER A 636 23.27 1.27 49.25
CA SER A 636 22.88 -0.16 49.25
C SER A 636 21.37 -0.47 49.39
N GLU A 637 20.96 -1.52 48.66
CA GLU A 637 20.08 -2.68 48.97
C GLU A 637 18.69 -2.56 49.65
N SER A 638 17.69 -3.21 49.01
CA SER A 638 16.93 -4.33 49.61
C SER A 638 16.18 -5.14 48.53
N ALA A 639 16.36 -6.47 48.51
CA ALA A 639 15.69 -7.41 47.58
C ALA A 639 14.33 -7.93 48.13
N PRO A 640 13.29 -8.19 47.29
CA PRO A 640 12.09 -8.89 47.71
C PRO A 640 12.05 -10.38 47.28
N ALA A 641 11.29 -11.15 48.06
CA ALA A 641 11.19 -12.62 48.10
C ALA A 641 10.31 -13.25 46.97
N PRO A 642 10.34 -14.58 46.75
CA PRO A 642 9.77 -15.23 45.57
C PRO A 642 8.24 -15.44 45.63
N VAL A 643 7.58 -15.34 44.47
CA VAL A 643 6.13 -15.46 44.28
C VAL A 643 5.74 -16.88 43.84
N VAL A 644 4.69 -17.42 44.46
CA VAL A 644 4.09 -18.74 44.22
C VAL A 644 3.10 -18.69 43.05
N VAL A 645 3.15 -19.70 42.17
CA VAL A 645 2.31 -19.83 40.96
C VAL A 645 0.92 -20.43 41.31
N PRO A 646 -0.21 -19.83 40.87
CA PRO A 646 -1.54 -20.43 41.02
C PRO A 646 -1.93 -21.34 39.83
N PRO A 647 -2.82 -22.35 40.05
CA PRO A 647 -3.16 -23.36 39.05
C PRO A 647 -4.21 -22.89 38.02
N MET A 648 -4.21 -23.53 36.84
CA MET A 648 -5.08 -23.21 35.68
C MET A 648 -6.57 -23.54 35.89
N PRO A 649 -7.51 -22.74 35.34
CA PRO A 649 -8.94 -23.01 35.42
C PRO A 649 -9.49 -23.87 34.27
N THR A 650 -10.41 -24.77 34.64
CA THR A 650 -11.24 -25.63 33.79
C THR A 650 -12.49 -24.92 33.25
N GLU A 651 -12.87 -25.26 32.01
CA GLU A 651 -14.10 -25.03 31.21
C GLU A 651 -14.86 -23.66 31.30
N PRO A 652 -15.19 -23.03 30.15
CA PRO A 652 -15.84 -21.73 30.11
C PRO A 652 -17.37 -21.79 30.42
N PRO A 653 -17.91 -20.80 31.15
CA PRO A 653 -19.35 -20.71 31.45
C PRO A 653 -20.20 -20.32 30.23
N ALA A 654 -21.48 -20.71 30.24
CA ALA A 654 -22.46 -20.37 29.21
C ALA A 654 -22.74 -18.85 29.13
N VAL A 655 -22.74 -18.29 27.91
CA VAL A 655 -22.95 -16.86 27.65
C VAL A 655 -24.42 -16.48 27.82
N VAL A 656 -24.71 -15.48 28.67
CA VAL A 656 -26.07 -14.93 28.87
C VAL A 656 -26.23 -13.62 28.09
N PHE A 657 -27.23 -13.53 27.21
CA PHE A 657 -27.50 -12.32 26.40
C PHE A 657 -28.55 -11.39 27.07
N PRO A 658 -28.31 -10.06 27.17
CA PRO A 658 -29.29 -9.10 27.70
C PRO A 658 -30.55 -8.93 26.83
N ALA A 659 -31.68 -8.55 27.42
CA ALA A 659 -32.91 -8.27 26.66
C ALA A 659 -32.85 -6.90 25.96
N ALA A 660 -33.28 -6.84 24.69
CA ALA A 660 -33.40 -5.58 23.94
C ALA A 660 -34.58 -4.72 24.44
N ARG A 661 -34.41 -3.39 24.47
CA ARG A 661 -35.43 -2.43 24.91
C ARG A 661 -35.80 -1.47 23.78
N HIS A 662 -37.09 -1.32 23.49
CA HIS A 662 -37.59 -0.38 22.49
C HIS A 662 -37.46 1.08 22.95
N TYR A 663 -37.37 2.00 21.99
CA TYR A 663 -37.61 3.41 22.26
C TYR A 663 -39.06 3.64 22.70
N GLY A 664 -39.27 4.60 23.61
CA GLY A 664 -40.62 5.04 23.98
C GLY A 664 -41.34 5.71 22.81
N ALA A 665 -42.68 5.72 22.83
CA ALA A 665 -43.51 6.34 21.79
C ALA A 665 -43.21 7.83 21.52
N ASP A 666 -42.70 8.54 22.53
CA ASP A 666 -42.35 9.97 22.47
C ASP A 666 -40.85 10.22 22.20
N ASP A 667 -40.03 9.18 22.06
CA ASP A 667 -38.60 9.35 21.78
C ASP A 667 -38.39 9.84 20.34
N ARG A 668 -37.64 10.93 20.18
CA ARG A 668 -37.35 11.54 18.87
C ARG A 668 -36.52 10.64 17.95
N ARG A 669 -35.86 9.61 18.49
CA ARG A 669 -35.08 8.61 17.73
C ARG A 669 -35.94 7.49 17.16
N LEU A 670 -37.23 7.40 17.52
CA LEU A 670 -38.15 6.42 16.95
C LEU A 670 -38.45 6.75 15.47
N ASP A 671 -38.02 5.88 14.56
CA ASP A 671 -38.37 5.98 13.15
C ASP A 671 -39.80 5.45 12.95
N ARG A 672 -40.74 6.38 12.76
CA ARG A 672 -42.17 6.07 12.59
C ARG A 672 -42.47 5.38 11.26
N ALA A 673 -41.71 5.72 10.21
CA ALA A 673 -41.87 5.07 8.91
C ALA A 673 -41.43 3.60 9.00
N TRP A 674 -40.34 3.35 9.72
CA TRP A 674 -39.88 2.00 10.05
C TRP A 674 -40.92 1.21 10.86
N ALA A 675 -41.41 1.79 11.96
CA ALA A 675 -42.40 1.14 12.82
C ALA A 675 -43.68 0.78 12.04
N SER A 676 -44.13 1.68 11.15
CA SER A 676 -45.27 1.39 10.28
C SER A 676 -44.99 0.27 9.27
N LEU A 677 -43.77 0.18 8.74
CA LEU A 677 -43.38 -0.88 7.81
C LEU A 677 -43.33 -2.23 8.54
N GLU A 678 -42.69 -2.28 9.69
CA GLU A 678 -42.54 -3.48 10.54
C GLU A 678 -43.90 -4.08 10.93
N ALA A 679 -44.84 -3.24 11.38
CA ALA A 679 -46.19 -3.67 11.74
C ALA A 679 -46.97 -4.32 10.57
N LYS A 680 -46.64 -3.95 9.33
CA LYS A 680 -47.32 -4.42 8.11
C LYS A 680 -46.52 -5.50 7.37
N ALA A 681 -45.28 -5.76 7.77
CA ALA A 681 -44.37 -6.62 7.05
C ALA A 681 -44.79 -8.10 7.13
N LYS A 682 -44.78 -8.77 5.97
CA LYS A 682 -45.09 -10.20 5.80
C LYS A 682 -44.02 -10.88 4.94
N GLY A 683 -43.87 -12.20 5.08
CA GLY A 683 -43.02 -13.03 4.23
C GLY A 683 -41.60 -12.47 4.06
N ARG A 684 -41.18 -12.26 2.80
CA ARG A 684 -39.84 -11.76 2.44
C ARG A 684 -39.54 -10.38 3.06
N THR A 685 -40.53 -9.49 3.15
CA THR A 685 -40.37 -8.17 3.79
C THR A 685 -40.02 -8.35 5.27
N ARG A 686 -40.76 -9.20 6.00
CA ARG A 686 -40.48 -9.46 7.42
C ARG A 686 -39.07 -9.98 7.64
N GLY A 687 -38.63 -10.91 6.79
CA GLY A 687 -37.25 -11.42 6.85
C GLY A 687 -36.19 -10.35 6.52
N ALA A 688 -36.50 -9.38 5.67
CA ALA A 688 -35.60 -8.27 5.34
C ALA A 688 -35.43 -7.25 6.48
N LEU A 689 -36.43 -7.11 7.35
CA LEU A 689 -36.37 -6.22 8.52
C LEU A 689 -35.68 -6.86 9.73
N ALA A 690 -35.48 -8.18 9.70
CA ALA A 690 -34.78 -8.93 10.74
C ALA A 690 -33.25 -8.81 10.60
N PHE A 691 -32.70 -7.65 10.95
CA PHE A 691 -31.25 -7.42 10.95
C PHE A 691 -30.79 -6.58 12.14
N GLY A 692 -29.49 -6.66 12.44
CA GLY A 692 -28.82 -5.82 13.43
C GLY A 692 -27.43 -5.41 12.96
N VAL A 693 -26.89 -4.36 13.57
CA VAL A 693 -25.52 -3.90 13.33
C VAL A 693 -24.71 -4.10 14.60
N LEU A 694 -23.67 -4.92 14.54
CA LEU A 694 -22.69 -5.07 15.61
C LEU A 694 -21.67 -3.94 15.52
N GLY A 695 -21.59 -3.13 16.57
CA GLY A 695 -20.53 -2.15 16.86
C GLY A 695 -19.56 -2.70 17.91
N ASP A 696 -18.64 -1.84 18.37
CA ASP A 696 -17.67 -2.21 19.42
C ASP A 696 -18.40 -2.49 20.75
N GLY A 697 -18.64 -3.77 21.05
CA GLY A 697 -19.35 -4.24 22.25
C GLY A 697 -20.85 -3.94 22.32
N LEU A 698 -21.45 -3.37 21.26
CA LEU A 698 -22.86 -2.96 21.23
C LEU A 698 -23.57 -3.52 19.99
N LEU A 699 -24.76 -4.10 20.19
CA LEU A 699 -25.68 -4.47 19.11
C LEU A 699 -26.73 -3.37 18.92
N HIS A 700 -26.75 -2.79 17.73
CA HIS A 700 -27.71 -1.77 17.31
C HIS A 700 -28.84 -2.44 16.53
N LEU A 701 -30.08 -2.24 16.98
CA LEU A 701 -31.30 -2.77 16.36
C LEU A 701 -32.24 -1.63 15.96
N PRO A 702 -33.00 -1.75 14.85
CA PRO A 702 -33.96 -0.72 14.45
C PRO A 702 -34.95 -0.41 15.57
N ASN A 703 -35.16 0.85 15.90
CA ASN A 703 -36.10 1.30 16.94
C ASN A 703 -35.88 0.74 18.37
N HIS A 704 -34.64 0.33 18.70
CA HIS A 704 -34.26 -0.10 20.05
C HIS A 704 -33.09 0.74 20.59
N LEU A 705 -32.95 0.74 21.92
CA LEU A 705 -31.72 1.17 22.58
C LEU A 705 -30.58 0.18 22.25
N PRO A 706 -29.32 0.65 22.06
CA PRO A 706 -28.17 -0.23 21.85
C PRO A 706 -28.02 -1.23 22.99
N VAL A 707 -27.76 -2.49 22.65
CA VAL A 707 -27.68 -3.61 23.60
C VAL A 707 -26.23 -4.02 23.80
N PRO A 708 -25.67 -3.99 25.03
CA PRO A 708 -24.34 -4.54 25.30
C PRO A 708 -24.30 -6.04 25.01
N VAL A 709 -23.38 -6.45 24.15
CA VAL A 709 -23.17 -7.86 23.80
C VAL A 709 -21.68 -8.17 23.73
N VAL A 710 -21.32 -9.40 24.07
CA VAL A 710 -19.96 -9.90 23.81
C VAL A 710 -19.86 -10.23 22.31
N PRO A 711 -18.93 -9.63 21.57
CA PRO A 711 -18.73 -9.97 20.16
C PRO A 711 -18.37 -11.45 19.99
N PRO A 712 -18.87 -12.13 18.94
CA PRO A 712 -18.57 -13.53 18.70
C PRO A 712 -17.09 -13.73 18.38
N GLN A 713 -16.43 -14.64 19.07
CA GLN A 713 -15.01 -14.96 18.89
C GLN A 713 -14.74 -15.87 17.68
N ASN A 714 -15.79 -16.51 17.16
CA ASN A 714 -15.75 -17.35 15.97
C ASN A 714 -17.15 -17.46 15.36
N VAL A 715 -17.23 -17.95 14.11
CA VAL A 715 -18.48 -18.06 13.36
C VAL A 715 -19.51 -18.99 14.01
N ASP A 716 -19.11 -19.96 14.84
CA ASP A 716 -20.03 -20.90 15.50
C ASP A 716 -20.89 -20.20 16.58
N GLN A 717 -20.46 -19.06 17.11
CA GLN A 717 -21.21 -18.27 18.11
C GLN A 717 -22.24 -17.31 17.49
N VAL A 718 -22.17 -17.08 16.17
CA VAL A 718 -23.04 -16.13 15.48
C VAL A 718 -24.52 -16.55 15.47
N PRO A 719 -24.88 -17.83 15.22
CA PRO A 719 -26.27 -18.27 15.25
C PRO A 719 -26.97 -18.01 16.58
N ASP A 720 -26.30 -18.24 17.70
CA ASP A 720 -26.87 -18.03 19.05
C ASP A 720 -27.14 -16.54 19.32
N LEU A 721 -26.20 -15.66 18.95
CA LEU A 721 -26.39 -14.21 19.02
C LEU A 721 -27.58 -13.76 18.14
N MET A 722 -27.67 -14.27 16.92
CA MET A 722 -28.76 -13.90 16.00
C MET A 722 -30.10 -14.44 16.47
N ALA A 723 -30.15 -15.65 17.02
CA ALA A 723 -31.35 -16.25 17.58
C ALA A 723 -31.87 -15.47 18.80
N ALA A 724 -30.98 -15.02 19.68
CA ALA A 724 -31.33 -14.24 20.87
C ALA A 724 -32.12 -12.95 20.55
N TYR A 725 -31.89 -12.35 19.37
CA TYR A 725 -32.54 -11.12 18.93
C TYR A 725 -33.41 -11.29 17.67
N GLY A 726 -33.68 -12.53 17.23
CA GLY A 726 -34.55 -12.81 16.07
C GLY A 726 -34.02 -12.31 14.73
N LEU A 727 -32.70 -12.28 14.54
CA LEU A 727 -32.03 -11.73 13.36
C LEU A 727 -31.88 -12.77 12.25
N ARG A 728 -31.95 -12.31 10.99
CA ARG A 728 -31.58 -13.07 9.78
C ARG A 728 -30.33 -12.54 9.09
N THR A 729 -30.00 -11.28 9.29
CA THR A 729 -28.76 -10.67 8.78
C THR A 729 -28.05 -9.92 9.91
N LEU A 730 -26.77 -10.23 10.14
CA LEU A 730 -25.91 -9.48 11.04
C LEU A 730 -24.94 -8.64 10.20
N TRP A 731 -25.01 -7.32 10.33
CA TRP A 731 -24.03 -6.41 9.78
C TRP A 731 -22.95 -6.15 10.82
N VAL A 732 -21.69 -6.19 10.43
CA VAL A 732 -20.56 -5.96 11.33
C VAL A 732 -19.90 -4.65 10.93
N HIS A 733 -19.95 -3.65 11.80
CA HIS A 733 -19.27 -2.38 11.60
C HIS A 733 -17.74 -2.56 11.71
N GLU A 734 -16.95 -1.69 11.07
CA GLU A 734 -15.49 -1.76 11.08
C GLU A 734 -14.91 -1.85 12.50
N TYR A 735 -15.36 -1.00 13.42
CA TYR A 735 -14.93 -1.08 14.82
C TYR A 735 -15.25 -2.41 15.51
N ALA A 736 -16.38 -3.05 15.17
CA ALA A 736 -16.67 -4.39 15.69
C ALA A 736 -15.77 -5.46 15.06
N ALA A 737 -15.53 -5.37 13.75
CA ALA A 737 -14.62 -6.27 13.05
C ALA A 737 -13.21 -6.19 13.64
N LEU A 738 -12.70 -4.97 13.88
CA LEU A 738 -11.42 -4.72 14.54
C LEU A 738 -11.40 -5.29 15.97
N ALA A 739 -12.45 -5.06 16.76
CA ALA A 739 -12.57 -5.61 18.11
C ALA A 739 -12.63 -7.15 18.14
N MET A 740 -13.18 -7.77 17.09
CA MET A 740 -13.19 -9.23 16.90
C MET A 740 -11.86 -9.79 16.34
N GLY A 741 -10.87 -8.93 16.06
CA GLY A 741 -9.61 -9.34 15.44
C GLY A 741 -9.76 -9.77 13.98
N LEU A 742 -10.80 -9.30 13.28
CA LEU A 742 -10.94 -9.50 11.84
C LEU A 742 -10.07 -8.46 11.12
N PRO A 743 -9.41 -8.83 10.00
CA PRO A 743 -8.51 -7.92 9.32
C PRO A 743 -9.25 -6.71 8.74
N SER A 744 -8.59 -5.57 8.56
CA SER A 744 -9.17 -4.42 7.87
C SER A 744 -9.41 -4.70 6.38
N TYR A 745 -10.08 -3.76 5.70
CA TYR A 745 -10.21 -3.82 4.25
C TYR A 745 -8.84 -3.82 3.55
N GLU A 746 -7.92 -2.97 4.01
CA GLU A 746 -6.59 -2.85 3.43
C GLU A 746 -5.75 -4.12 3.66
N GLU A 747 -5.85 -4.74 4.85
CA GLU A 747 -5.14 -5.99 5.19
C GLU A 747 -5.56 -7.19 4.34
N ARG A 748 -6.71 -7.10 3.66
CA ARG A 748 -7.24 -8.15 2.78
C ARG A 748 -6.92 -7.94 1.30
N MET A 749 -6.44 -6.77 0.91
CA MET A 749 -6.09 -6.50 -0.49
C MET A 749 -4.85 -7.32 -0.88
N PRO A 750 -4.93 -8.24 -1.86
CA PRO A 750 -3.77 -9.01 -2.29
C PRO A 750 -2.71 -8.09 -2.91
N ALA A 751 -1.46 -8.25 -2.50
CA ALA A 751 -0.29 -7.50 -2.98
C ALA A 751 -0.08 -7.57 -4.52
N GLU A 752 -0.56 -8.63 -5.17
CA GLU A 752 -0.26 -8.96 -6.57
C GLU A 752 -1.25 -8.37 -7.60
N LEU A 753 -2.23 -7.57 -7.16
CA LEU A 753 -3.39 -7.17 -7.96
C LEU A 753 -3.61 -5.65 -7.95
N GLU A 754 -2.57 -4.88 -8.33
CA GLU A 754 -2.59 -3.39 -8.44
C GLU A 754 -3.73 -2.83 -9.33
N ASP A 755 -4.37 -3.65 -10.17
CA ASP A 755 -5.44 -3.24 -11.09
C ASP A 755 -6.79 -3.97 -10.87
N TYR A 756 -6.95 -4.73 -9.78
CA TYR A 756 -8.19 -5.48 -9.56
C TYR A 756 -9.34 -4.57 -9.10
N LYS A 757 -10.31 -4.35 -10.00
CA LYS A 757 -11.61 -3.74 -9.68
C LYS A 757 -12.67 -4.84 -9.64
N GLY A 758 -12.95 -5.38 -8.46
CA GLY A 758 -13.91 -6.46 -8.29
C GLY A 758 -14.05 -6.87 -6.83
N PRO A 759 -15.17 -7.49 -6.44
CA PRO A 759 -15.41 -7.86 -5.05
C PRO A 759 -14.28 -8.73 -4.51
N GLN A 760 -13.75 -8.38 -3.34
CA GLN A 760 -12.80 -9.23 -2.63
C GLN A 760 -13.38 -10.64 -2.47
N GLY A 761 -12.62 -11.64 -2.91
CA GLY A 761 -12.96 -13.05 -2.76
C GLY A 761 -12.93 -13.47 -1.28
N PRO A 762 -13.49 -14.65 -0.94
CA PRO A 762 -13.31 -15.22 0.38
C PRO A 762 -11.82 -15.43 0.68
N THR A 763 -11.34 -14.88 1.79
CA THR A 763 -9.97 -15.06 2.28
C THR A 763 -9.99 -16.02 3.47
N PRO A 764 -9.22 -17.12 3.47
CA PRO A 764 -9.15 -18.04 4.60
C PRO A 764 -8.84 -17.28 5.89
N HIS A 765 -9.63 -17.51 6.93
CA HIS A 765 -9.41 -16.89 8.23
C HIS A 765 -10.05 -17.73 9.33
N PRO A 766 -9.36 -17.98 10.45
CA PRO A 766 -9.83 -18.87 11.52
C PRO A 766 -11.23 -18.53 12.04
N TRP A 767 -11.54 -17.23 12.22
CA TRP A 767 -12.87 -16.79 12.68
C TRP A 767 -14.01 -17.28 11.77
N ALA A 768 -13.80 -17.34 10.45
CA ALA A 768 -14.81 -17.75 9.47
C ALA A 768 -14.86 -19.27 9.25
N THR A 769 -13.96 -20.03 9.85
CA THR A 769 -13.89 -21.48 9.70
C THR A 769 -14.64 -22.13 10.88
N PRO A 770 -15.74 -22.87 10.63
CA PRO A 770 -16.41 -23.64 11.67
C PRO A 770 -15.44 -24.63 12.34
N ARG A 771 -15.53 -24.79 13.66
CA ARG A 771 -14.68 -25.72 14.40
C ARG A 771 -14.97 -27.18 14.03
N PRO A 772 -14.00 -28.10 14.20
CA PRO A 772 -14.23 -29.53 14.05
C PRO A 772 -15.43 -29.99 14.89
N GLY A 773 -16.41 -30.65 14.26
CA GLY A 773 -17.65 -31.11 14.92
C GLY A 773 -18.81 -30.10 14.91
N SER A 774 -18.63 -28.88 14.38
CA SER A 774 -19.72 -27.91 14.23
C SER A 774 -20.79 -28.38 13.22
N ASP A 775 -22.05 -28.13 13.57
CA ASP A 775 -23.21 -28.30 12.67
C ASP A 775 -23.32 -27.16 11.64
N LEU A 776 -22.45 -26.15 11.70
CA LEU A 776 -22.49 -24.99 10.81
C LEU A 776 -21.71 -25.21 9.51
N VAL A 777 -22.25 -24.73 8.41
CA VAL A 777 -21.62 -24.68 7.09
C VAL A 777 -21.61 -23.24 6.59
N VAL A 778 -20.41 -22.69 6.39
CA VAL A 778 -20.19 -21.38 5.77
C VAL A 778 -20.07 -21.57 4.25
N GLN A 779 -20.86 -20.82 3.47
CA GLN A 779 -20.74 -20.85 2.01
C GLN A 779 -19.62 -19.91 1.54
N GLY A 780 -18.59 -20.48 0.92
CA GLY A 780 -17.35 -19.77 0.57
C GLY A 780 -16.31 -20.00 1.65
N GLU A 781 -15.14 -20.54 1.28
CA GLU A 781 -14.07 -20.88 2.22
C GLU A 781 -13.33 -19.61 2.64
N GLY A 782 -13.83 -18.92 3.68
CA GLY A 782 -13.17 -17.77 4.28
C GLY A 782 -14.06 -16.55 4.55
N LEU A 783 -13.44 -15.51 5.09
CA LEU A 783 -14.08 -14.21 5.33
C LEU A 783 -14.29 -13.46 4.01
N SER A 784 -15.45 -12.85 3.85
CA SER A 784 -15.81 -12.03 2.68
C SER A 784 -16.78 -10.93 3.08
N SER A 785 -17.08 -9.98 2.18
CA SER A 785 -18.08 -8.92 2.43
C SER A 785 -19.48 -9.45 2.73
N TRP A 786 -19.77 -10.70 2.34
CA TRP A 786 -21.03 -11.36 2.61
C TRP A 786 -20.86 -12.88 2.76
N MET A 787 -21.08 -13.38 3.97
CA MET A 787 -21.03 -14.80 4.30
C MET A 787 -22.45 -15.34 4.50
N THR A 788 -22.73 -16.52 3.95
CA THR A 788 -24.01 -17.23 4.16
C THR A 788 -23.79 -18.46 5.03
N LEU A 789 -24.53 -18.54 6.13
CA LEU A 789 -24.43 -19.63 7.11
C LEU A 789 -25.63 -20.59 6.97
N LYS A 790 -25.38 -21.90 7.10
CA LYS A 790 -26.40 -22.98 7.05
C LYS A 790 -26.11 -24.05 8.09
N THR A 791 -27.13 -24.63 8.72
CA THR A 791 -26.98 -25.75 9.65
C THR A 791 -27.08 -27.11 8.93
N ARG A 792 -26.29 -28.11 9.36
CA ARG A 792 -26.32 -29.51 8.89
C ARG A 792 -27.56 -30.19 9.46
N GLY A 793 -28.57 -30.42 8.62
CA GLY A 793 -29.80 -31.13 8.99
C GLY A 793 -31.03 -30.26 9.23
N GLY A 794 -30.89 -28.93 9.25
CA GLY A 794 -32.04 -28.02 9.30
C GLY A 794 -32.63 -27.76 7.92
N GLU A 795 -33.89 -28.13 7.69
CA GLU A 795 -34.67 -27.53 6.62
C GLU A 795 -34.87 -26.02 6.90
N GLY A 796 -34.02 -25.16 6.31
CA GLY A 796 -34.53 -23.92 5.73
C GLY A 796 -34.04 -22.56 6.23
N GLU A 797 -33.41 -22.39 7.39
CA GLU A 797 -32.99 -21.04 7.83
C GLU A 797 -31.57 -20.67 7.40
N ARG A 798 -31.48 -19.82 6.38
CA ARG A 798 -30.22 -19.19 5.94
C ARG A 798 -30.00 -17.92 6.75
N LEU A 799 -28.88 -17.85 7.45
CA LEU A 799 -28.40 -16.63 8.11
C LEU A 799 -27.34 -15.97 7.24
N SER A 800 -27.20 -14.65 7.35
CA SER A 800 -26.18 -13.89 6.62
C SER A 800 -25.37 -13.00 7.56
N VAL A 801 -24.06 -12.96 7.36
CA VAL A 801 -23.15 -12.02 8.02
C VAL A 801 -22.55 -11.12 6.95
N SER A 802 -22.70 -9.81 7.09
CA SER A 802 -22.12 -8.83 6.17
C SER A 802 -21.03 -8.03 6.85
N LEU A 803 -19.88 -7.98 6.17
CA LEU A 803 -18.70 -7.21 6.56
C LEU A 803 -18.52 -6.12 5.47
N PRO A 804 -19.34 -5.05 5.51
CA PRO A 804 -19.44 -4.08 4.42
C PRO A 804 -18.14 -3.31 4.15
N MET A 805 -17.23 -3.23 5.12
CA MET A 805 -15.88 -2.71 4.93
C MET A 805 -15.10 -3.48 3.85
N TYR A 806 -15.43 -4.74 3.58
CA TYR A 806 -14.81 -5.55 2.53
C TYR A 806 -15.41 -5.37 1.13
N ASP A 807 -16.28 -4.38 0.93
CA ASP A 807 -16.98 -4.14 -0.34
C ASP A 807 -16.39 -2.94 -1.10
N ASP A 808 -15.25 -3.18 -1.74
CA ASP A 808 -14.46 -2.23 -2.53
C ASP A 808 -15.16 -1.64 -3.76
N ARG A 809 -16.24 -2.30 -4.21
CA ARG A 809 -16.96 -1.92 -5.43
C ARG A 809 -17.53 -0.50 -5.36
N PHE A 810 -17.66 0.05 -4.16
CA PHE A 810 -18.18 1.38 -3.93
C PHE A 810 -17.10 2.46 -3.80
N ASP A 811 -15.83 2.07 -3.82
CA ASP A 811 -14.69 2.97 -3.63
C ASP A 811 -14.56 4.00 -4.75
N ARG A 812 -14.03 5.16 -4.39
CA ARG A 812 -13.69 6.21 -5.36
C ARG A 812 -12.19 6.26 -5.54
N SER A 813 -11.75 6.76 -6.69
CA SER A 813 -10.32 6.85 -7.03
C SER A 813 -9.52 7.76 -6.08
N ASP A 814 -10.19 8.69 -5.39
CA ASP A 814 -9.64 9.61 -4.40
C ASP A 814 -9.80 9.12 -2.94
N GLU A 815 -10.64 8.12 -2.70
CA GLU A 815 -10.94 7.55 -1.37
C GLU A 815 -11.14 6.02 -1.47
N PRO A 816 -10.08 5.22 -1.72
CA PRO A 816 -10.17 3.75 -1.71
C PRO A 816 -10.43 3.21 -0.28
N GLY A 817 -11.16 2.11 -0.17
CA GLY A 817 -11.53 1.40 1.05
C GLY A 817 -12.69 1.97 1.86
N ARG A 818 -13.43 2.96 1.35
CA ARG A 818 -14.46 3.70 2.10
C ARG A 818 -15.69 4.05 1.27
N GLY A 819 -16.14 3.14 0.42
CA GLY A 819 -17.39 3.28 -0.32
C GLY A 819 -18.60 2.58 0.30
N GLY A 820 -19.81 3.11 0.04
CA GLY A 820 -21.07 2.39 0.29
C GLY A 820 -21.38 2.24 1.78
N PHE A 821 -21.88 1.06 2.19
CA PHE A 821 -22.18 0.79 3.59
C PHE A 821 -20.92 0.69 4.48
N GLY A 822 -19.78 0.30 3.92
CA GLY A 822 -18.53 0.15 4.69
C GLY A 822 -17.96 1.48 5.20
N ALA A 823 -18.39 2.59 4.61
CA ALA A 823 -17.93 3.94 4.88
C ALA A 823 -18.67 4.66 6.02
N ALA A 824 -19.69 4.02 6.60
CA ALA A 824 -20.44 4.57 7.71
C ALA A 824 -19.48 4.85 8.88
N ALA A 825 -19.53 6.06 9.44
CA ALA A 825 -18.56 6.47 10.47
C ALA A 825 -18.73 5.71 11.80
N THR A 826 -19.94 5.22 12.07
CA THR A 826 -20.32 4.55 13.32
C THR A 826 -21.40 3.49 13.05
N ALA A 827 -21.57 2.54 13.98
CA ALA A 827 -22.53 1.45 13.87
C ALA A 827 -24.00 1.92 13.81
N ASP A 828 -24.36 3.00 14.49
CA ASP A 828 -25.67 3.65 14.42
C ASP A 828 -25.92 4.36 13.07
N VAL A 829 -24.89 4.95 12.47
CA VAL A 829 -24.98 5.52 11.12
C VAL A 829 -25.09 4.41 10.06
N LEU A 830 -24.43 3.27 10.27
CA LEU A 830 -24.60 2.08 9.42
C LEU A 830 -26.03 1.51 9.53
N LEU A 831 -26.57 1.45 10.76
CA LEU A 831 -27.97 1.08 10.99
C LEU A 831 -28.92 2.01 10.22
N ASP A 832 -28.74 3.33 10.39
CA ASP A 832 -29.53 4.34 9.69
C ASP A 832 -29.41 4.21 8.17
N ALA A 833 -28.20 3.98 7.65
CA ALA A 833 -27.96 3.81 6.22
C ALA A 833 -28.74 2.62 5.63
N TYR A 834 -28.75 1.48 6.31
CA TYR A 834 -29.49 0.31 5.83
C TYR A 834 -31.02 0.47 6.00
N MET A 835 -31.47 1.16 7.07
CA MET A 835 -32.88 1.54 7.23
C MET A 835 -33.35 2.46 6.11
N VAL A 836 -32.59 3.52 5.80
CA VAL A 836 -32.88 4.45 4.69
C VAL A 836 -32.92 3.69 3.37
N TYR A 837 -31.97 2.80 3.11
CA TYR A 837 -31.98 1.96 1.91
C TYR A 837 -33.24 1.09 1.82
N LEU A 838 -33.61 0.37 2.87
CA LEU A 838 -34.80 -0.48 2.83
C LEU A 838 -36.09 0.32 2.62
N LEU A 839 -36.25 1.44 3.35
CA LEU A 839 -37.38 2.36 3.19
C LEU A 839 -37.43 2.96 1.78
N SER A 840 -36.28 3.24 1.17
CA SER A 840 -36.25 3.78 -0.19
C SER A 840 -36.75 2.77 -1.21
N THR A 841 -36.53 1.47 -1.00
CA THR A 841 -37.01 0.39 -1.89
C THR A 841 -38.49 0.02 -1.74
N LEU A 842 -39.24 0.72 -0.88
CA LEU A 842 -40.64 0.41 -0.58
C LEU A 842 -41.53 0.41 -1.84
N HIS A 843 -42.24 -0.69 -2.09
CA HIS A 843 -43.15 -0.81 -3.23
C HIS A 843 -44.31 -1.75 -2.92
N GLY A 844 -45.24 -1.88 -3.86
CA GLY A 844 -46.45 -2.68 -3.68
C GLY A 844 -47.55 -1.96 -2.88
N PRO A 845 -48.62 -2.68 -2.51
CA PRO A 845 -49.77 -2.11 -1.83
C PRO A 845 -49.46 -1.66 -0.40
N ALA A 846 -50.16 -0.63 0.08
CA ALA A 846 -49.96 -0.07 1.43
C ALA A 846 -50.20 -1.07 2.57
N ASP A 847 -51.08 -2.06 2.38
CA ASP A 847 -51.42 -3.09 3.38
C ASP A 847 -50.51 -4.33 3.33
N SER A 848 -49.66 -4.42 2.31
CA SER A 848 -48.67 -5.48 2.16
C SER A 848 -47.40 -4.93 1.51
N PRO A 849 -46.72 -3.98 2.16
CA PRO A 849 -45.54 -3.33 1.62
C PRO A 849 -44.41 -4.33 1.35
N GLN A 850 -43.70 -4.11 0.26
CA GLN A 850 -42.55 -4.89 -0.16
C GLN A 850 -41.29 -4.03 -0.17
N VAL A 851 -40.16 -4.63 0.18
CA VAL A 851 -38.83 -4.02 0.12
C VAL A 851 -37.86 -4.95 -0.60
N ILE A 852 -36.76 -4.40 -1.10
CA ILE A 852 -35.71 -5.16 -1.77
C ILE A 852 -34.45 -5.09 -0.90
N PRO A 853 -34.18 -6.09 -0.05
CA PRO A 853 -32.98 -6.08 0.78
C PRO A 853 -31.71 -6.13 -0.06
N TYR A 854 -30.64 -5.55 0.49
CA TYR A 854 -29.32 -5.75 -0.08
C TYR A 854 -28.91 -7.20 0.17
N TYR A 855 -28.42 -7.88 -0.86
CA TYR A 855 -28.04 -9.27 -0.75
C TYR A 855 -26.83 -9.58 -1.61
N LEU A 856 -25.75 -10.05 -0.96
CA LEU A 856 -24.47 -10.51 -1.53
C LEU A 856 -23.65 -9.44 -2.28
N SER A 857 -24.29 -8.65 -3.12
CA SER A 857 -23.64 -7.90 -4.18
C SER A 857 -24.62 -6.93 -4.86
N PRO A 858 -24.16 -5.77 -5.38
CA PRO A 858 -25.00 -4.90 -6.19
C PRO A 858 -25.58 -5.62 -7.41
N ASN A 859 -24.82 -6.54 -8.01
CA ASN A 859 -25.25 -7.33 -9.17
C ASN A 859 -26.44 -8.22 -8.86
N VAL A 860 -26.41 -8.92 -7.71
CA VAL A 860 -27.47 -9.85 -7.33
C VAL A 860 -28.69 -9.07 -6.85
N THR A 861 -28.47 -8.05 -6.03
CA THR A 861 -29.53 -7.15 -5.55
C THR A 861 -30.26 -6.48 -6.71
N ALA A 862 -29.55 -5.99 -7.73
CA ALA A 862 -30.17 -5.34 -8.88
C ALA A 862 -31.10 -6.25 -9.71
N LYS A 863 -30.90 -7.58 -9.68
CA LYS A 863 -31.82 -8.52 -10.33
C LYS A 863 -33.22 -8.48 -9.71
N ASP A 864 -33.32 -8.33 -8.39
CA ASP A 864 -34.60 -8.26 -7.70
C ASP A 864 -35.41 -7.00 -8.09
N PHE A 865 -34.74 -5.94 -8.54
CA PHE A 865 -35.43 -4.76 -9.08
C PHE A 865 -36.12 -5.03 -10.41
N THR A 866 -35.58 -5.93 -11.25
CA THR A 866 -36.14 -6.23 -12.58
C THR A 866 -37.54 -6.83 -12.52
N GLY A 867 -37.78 -7.77 -11.59
CA GLY A 867 -39.07 -8.47 -11.47
C GLY A 867 -39.47 -9.30 -12.70
N SER A 868 -38.58 -9.48 -13.69
CA SER A 868 -38.91 -10.11 -14.98
C SER A 868 -38.81 -11.64 -14.94
N ALA A 869 -39.77 -12.32 -15.55
CA ALA A 869 -39.75 -13.78 -15.72
C ALA A 869 -38.70 -14.22 -16.76
N ALA A 870 -38.09 -15.41 -16.58
CA ALA A 870 -37.02 -15.93 -17.44
C ALA A 870 -37.36 -15.95 -18.94
N SER A 871 -38.61 -16.27 -19.30
CA SER A 871 -39.10 -16.31 -20.68
C SER A 871 -39.08 -14.95 -21.39
N SER A 872 -38.94 -13.84 -20.66
CA SER A 872 -38.95 -12.48 -21.20
C SER A 872 -37.56 -11.89 -21.45
N VAL A 873 -36.50 -12.65 -21.15
CA VAL A 873 -35.11 -12.14 -21.15
C VAL A 873 -34.15 -13.02 -21.96
N VAL A 874 -34.33 -14.34 -22.01
CA VAL A 874 -33.38 -15.26 -22.65
C VAL A 874 -33.36 -15.10 -24.19
N SER A 875 -32.16 -15.14 -24.78
CA SER A 875 -31.93 -15.29 -26.22
C SER A 875 -30.89 -16.38 -26.45
N ALA A 876 -31.22 -17.42 -27.21
CA ALA A 876 -30.30 -18.49 -27.56
C ALA A 876 -29.22 -18.02 -28.55
N MET A 877 -29.58 -17.15 -29.51
CA MET A 877 -28.65 -16.63 -30.51
C MET A 877 -27.59 -15.71 -29.91
N VAL A 878 -27.98 -14.83 -28.98
CA VAL A 878 -27.01 -14.00 -28.23
C VAL A 878 -26.11 -14.89 -27.38
N ARG A 879 -26.67 -15.93 -26.74
CA ARG A 879 -25.89 -16.89 -25.95
C ARG A 879 -24.91 -17.71 -26.80
N ALA A 880 -25.30 -18.04 -28.03
CA ALA A 880 -24.45 -18.68 -29.03
C ALA A 880 -23.46 -17.70 -29.70
N ARG A 881 -23.47 -16.42 -29.32
CA ARG A 881 -22.65 -15.34 -29.90
C ARG A 881 -22.83 -15.20 -31.41
N GLN A 882 -24.03 -15.49 -31.91
CA GLN A 882 -24.40 -15.24 -33.30
C GLN A 882 -24.77 -13.76 -33.53
N VAL A 883 -25.11 -13.04 -32.46
CA VAL A 883 -25.50 -11.63 -32.50
C VAL A 883 -24.82 -10.84 -31.35
N PRO A 884 -24.17 -9.68 -31.60
CA PRO A 884 -23.99 -9.05 -32.92
C PRO A 884 -23.20 -9.94 -33.90
N PRO A 885 -23.34 -9.73 -35.22
CA PRO A 885 -22.65 -10.52 -36.22
C PRO A 885 -21.14 -10.53 -35.94
N VAL A 886 -20.51 -11.71 -35.95
CA VAL A 886 -19.10 -11.88 -35.55
C VAL A 886 -18.14 -11.00 -36.36
N GLU A 887 -18.51 -10.71 -37.61
CA GLU A 887 -17.75 -9.88 -38.55
C GLU A 887 -17.92 -8.37 -38.31
N ALA A 888 -18.97 -7.96 -37.58
CA ALA A 888 -19.32 -6.56 -37.37
C ALA A 888 -18.61 -5.97 -36.13
N LYS A 889 -17.55 -5.20 -36.33
CA LYS A 889 -16.90 -4.38 -35.29
C LYS A 889 -17.72 -3.12 -34.99
N ILE A 890 -18.89 -3.27 -34.38
CA ILE A 890 -19.82 -2.14 -34.12
C ILE A 890 -19.38 -1.35 -32.88
N LYS A 891 -18.86 -0.14 -33.07
CA LYS A 891 -18.52 0.79 -31.97
C LYS A 891 -19.72 1.69 -31.61
N PRO A 892 -19.74 2.29 -30.41
CA PRO A 892 -20.71 3.36 -30.09
C PRO A 892 -20.55 4.53 -31.07
N LEU A 893 -21.66 5.00 -31.61
CA LEU A 893 -21.69 6.08 -32.60
C LEU A 893 -21.07 7.38 -32.06
N VAL A 894 -21.23 7.64 -30.77
CA VAL A 894 -20.64 8.79 -30.08
C VAL A 894 -19.53 8.28 -29.18
N SER A 895 -18.35 8.90 -29.24
CA SER A 895 -17.23 8.51 -28.37
C SER A 895 -17.52 8.82 -26.90
N MET A 896 -17.10 7.93 -26.00
CA MET A 896 -17.13 8.19 -24.55
C MET A 896 -16.05 9.18 -24.12
N GLN A 897 -15.05 9.45 -24.95
CA GLN A 897 -13.98 10.40 -24.67
C GLN A 897 -13.70 11.22 -25.92
N TRP A 898 -13.78 12.53 -25.79
CA TRP A 898 -13.49 13.45 -26.88
C TRP A 898 -12.89 14.74 -26.30
N THR A 899 -11.96 15.32 -27.02
CA THR A 899 -11.36 16.62 -26.73
C THR A 899 -11.30 17.37 -28.04
N ARG A 900 -11.79 18.61 -28.05
CA ARG A 900 -11.78 19.44 -29.25
C ARG A 900 -10.33 19.77 -29.61
N PRO A 901 -9.93 19.62 -30.89
CA PRO A 901 -8.61 20.06 -31.35
C PRO A 901 -8.33 21.51 -31.00
N VAL A 902 -7.08 21.81 -30.67
CA VAL A 902 -6.63 23.12 -30.16
C VAL A 902 -6.80 24.22 -31.23
N GLU A 903 -6.72 23.84 -32.49
CA GLU A 903 -6.88 24.67 -33.68
C GLU A 903 -8.33 25.10 -33.90
N GLU A 904 -9.30 24.33 -33.37
CA GLU A 904 -10.73 24.62 -33.44
C GLU A 904 -11.24 25.45 -32.24
N ILE A 905 -10.36 25.72 -31.26
CA ILE A 905 -10.69 26.60 -30.14
C ILE A 905 -10.47 28.06 -30.58
N THR A 906 -11.56 28.83 -30.60
CA THR A 906 -11.54 30.23 -31.04
C THR A 906 -10.75 31.12 -30.07
N GLU A 907 -10.20 32.23 -30.57
CA GLU A 907 -9.54 33.25 -29.73
C GLU A 907 -10.48 33.82 -28.66
N GLU A 908 -11.79 33.92 -28.97
CA GLU A 908 -12.80 34.36 -28.01
C GLU A 908 -12.93 33.35 -26.85
N GLU A 909 -12.98 32.06 -27.14
CA GLU A 909 -13.03 31.00 -26.12
C GLU A 909 -11.73 30.89 -25.32
N ARG A 910 -10.57 31.12 -25.96
CA ARG A 910 -9.26 31.21 -25.27
C ARG A 910 -9.17 32.43 -24.33
N GLY A 911 -9.87 33.52 -24.68
CA GLY A 911 -9.92 34.75 -23.90
C GLY A 911 -10.88 34.71 -22.71
N ARG A 912 -11.73 33.68 -22.59
CA ARG A 912 -12.67 33.53 -21.47
C ARG A 912 -11.91 33.32 -20.16
N ALA A 913 -12.43 33.89 -19.07
CA ALA A 913 -11.72 33.91 -17.79
C ALA A 913 -11.73 32.57 -17.02
N TRP A 914 -12.70 31.69 -17.30
CA TRP A 914 -12.97 30.48 -16.52
C TRP A 914 -13.25 29.26 -17.40
N ILE A 915 -12.99 28.08 -16.83
CA ILE A 915 -13.36 26.78 -17.39
C ILE A 915 -14.19 26.03 -16.34
N HIS A 916 -15.36 25.54 -16.74
CA HIS A 916 -16.26 24.77 -15.88
C HIS A 916 -16.51 23.38 -16.44
N GLN A 917 -16.53 22.39 -15.55
CA GLN A 917 -16.95 21.02 -15.84
C GLN A 917 -18.31 20.73 -15.20
N TYR A 918 -19.22 20.15 -15.97
CA TYR A 918 -20.54 19.73 -15.54
C TYR A 918 -20.70 18.22 -15.73
N ASP A 919 -21.19 17.53 -14.69
CA ASP A 919 -21.44 16.09 -14.68
C ASP A 919 -22.94 15.78 -14.77
N LYS A 920 -23.32 14.80 -15.60
CA LYS A 920 -24.73 14.42 -15.80
C LYS A 920 -25.16 13.35 -14.81
N ASN A 921 -26.10 13.69 -13.94
CA ASN A 921 -26.58 12.79 -12.90
C ASN A 921 -27.25 11.53 -13.47
N ALA A 922 -26.70 10.35 -13.14
CA ALA A 922 -27.28 9.05 -13.43
C ALA A 922 -27.63 8.84 -14.92
N ALA A 923 -26.74 9.29 -15.82
CA ALA A 923 -26.94 9.27 -17.28
C ALA A 923 -27.38 7.90 -17.81
N TRP A 924 -26.81 6.81 -17.31
CA TRP A 924 -27.17 5.45 -17.74
C TRP A 924 -28.52 4.99 -17.20
N LEU A 925 -28.91 5.36 -15.98
CA LEU A 925 -30.20 4.95 -15.39
C LEU A 925 -31.37 5.51 -16.20
N ALA A 926 -31.27 6.75 -16.69
CA ALA A 926 -32.30 7.35 -17.54
C ALA A 926 -32.52 6.55 -18.85
N ALA A 927 -31.46 5.95 -19.40
CA ALA A 927 -31.57 5.11 -20.60
C ALA A 927 -32.36 3.82 -20.34
N PHE A 928 -32.28 3.21 -19.14
CA PHE A 928 -32.99 1.98 -18.80
C PHE A 928 -34.52 2.10 -18.97
N GLY A 929 -35.08 3.29 -18.70
CA GLY A 929 -36.51 3.53 -18.81
C GLY A 929 -37.01 3.73 -20.24
N SER A 930 -36.14 4.13 -21.18
CA SER A 930 -36.53 4.61 -22.51
C SER A 930 -36.07 3.70 -23.66
N VAL A 931 -35.02 2.90 -23.45
CA VAL A 931 -34.45 2.03 -24.48
C VAL A 931 -35.41 0.92 -24.90
N TRP A 932 -35.50 0.70 -26.22
CA TRP A 932 -36.15 -0.48 -26.79
C TRP A 932 -35.15 -1.64 -26.78
N LEU A 933 -35.53 -2.74 -26.12
CA LEU A 933 -34.69 -3.92 -25.94
C LEU A 933 -35.37 -5.13 -26.54
N GLY A 934 -34.58 -5.96 -27.21
CA GLY A 934 -35.03 -7.18 -27.86
C GLY A 934 -35.36 -8.29 -26.87
N VAL A 935 -36.46 -9.00 -27.06
CA VAL A 935 -36.89 -10.14 -26.24
C VAL A 935 -36.92 -11.40 -27.08
N GLY A 936 -36.31 -12.47 -26.58
CA GLY A 936 -36.13 -13.70 -27.37
C GLY A 936 -35.00 -13.55 -28.38
N ASP A 937 -35.07 -14.33 -29.45
CA ASP A 937 -34.08 -14.30 -30.54
C ASP A 937 -34.44 -13.29 -31.64
N PRO A 938 -33.44 -12.64 -32.25
CA PRO A 938 -33.66 -11.77 -33.39
C PRO A 938 -33.95 -12.57 -34.66
N THR A 939 -34.62 -11.93 -35.62
CA THR A 939 -34.74 -12.42 -37.00
C THR A 939 -33.67 -11.78 -37.86
N HIS A 940 -32.94 -12.59 -38.63
CA HIS A 940 -31.97 -12.15 -39.62
C HIS A 940 -32.67 -11.82 -40.94
N TYR A 941 -32.38 -10.64 -41.49
CA TYR A 941 -32.85 -10.14 -42.77
C TYR A 941 -31.62 -9.90 -43.67
N PRO A 942 -31.18 -10.91 -44.45
CA PRO A 942 -29.96 -10.83 -45.26
C PRO A 942 -30.04 -9.77 -46.37
N GLU A 943 -31.23 -9.53 -46.92
CA GLU A 943 -31.51 -8.49 -47.93
C GLU A 943 -31.91 -7.14 -47.29
N GLY A 944 -31.78 -7.03 -45.96
CA GLY A 944 -32.22 -5.88 -45.21
C GLY A 944 -33.74 -5.78 -45.05
N ARG A 945 -34.17 -4.75 -44.34
CA ARG A 945 -35.59 -4.40 -44.18
C ARG A 945 -35.73 -2.94 -43.76
N ALA A 946 -36.92 -2.37 -43.97
CA ALA A 946 -37.23 -1.03 -43.50
C ALA A 946 -36.97 -0.87 -41.99
N TYR A 947 -36.29 0.22 -41.64
CA TYR A 947 -35.99 0.59 -40.25
C TYR A 947 -37.27 0.93 -39.46
N ALA A 948 -37.30 0.52 -38.20
CA ALA A 948 -38.41 0.80 -37.29
C ALA A 948 -37.89 1.29 -35.93
N LYS A 949 -38.20 2.54 -35.58
CA LYS A 949 -37.74 3.23 -34.35
C LYS A 949 -38.13 2.53 -33.04
N ASN A 950 -39.19 1.72 -33.04
CA ASN A 950 -39.63 0.96 -31.87
C ASN A 950 -39.09 -0.48 -31.82
N LYS A 951 -38.14 -0.83 -32.69
CA LYS A 951 -37.51 -2.14 -32.73
C LYS A 951 -36.03 -2.05 -32.37
N ALA A 952 -35.62 -2.92 -31.46
CA ALA A 952 -34.23 -3.20 -31.17
C ALA A 952 -33.63 -3.98 -32.35
N GLY A 953 -32.47 -3.53 -32.85
CA GLY A 953 -31.79 -4.23 -33.91
C GLY A 953 -30.40 -3.68 -34.23
N TYR A 954 -29.70 -4.47 -35.05
CA TYR A 954 -28.47 -4.09 -35.74
C TYR A 954 -28.78 -3.93 -37.22
N TRP A 955 -28.29 -2.85 -37.82
CA TRP A 955 -28.69 -2.37 -39.13
C TRP A 955 -27.44 -2.05 -39.94
N ARG A 956 -27.20 -2.76 -41.04
CA ARG A 956 -26.15 -2.41 -42.00
C ARG A 956 -26.76 -1.47 -43.03
N VAL A 957 -26.44 -0.19 -42.95
CA VAL A 957 -26.95 0.82 -43.88
C VAL A 957 -25.98 1.02 -45.03
N ARG A 958 -26.48 1.27 -46.24
CA ARG A 958 -25.65 1.44 -47.43
C ARG A 958 -24.80 2.70 -47.36
N GLU A 959 -25.44 3.80 -47.01
CA GLU A 959 -24.84 5.13 -46.98
C GLU A 959 -25.26 5.88 -45.71
N LEU A 960 -24.39 6.78 -45.27
CA LEU A 960 -24.62 7.66 -44.13
C LEU A 960 -25.01 9.06 -44.63
N PRO A 961 -25.79 9.83 -43.86
CA PRO A 961 -26.05 11.21 -44.22
C PRO A 961 -24.77 12.04 -44.10
N ARG A 962 -24.66 13.10 -44.93
CA ARG A 962 -23.64 14.13 -44.73
C ARG A 962 -24.06 15.00 -43.56
N LEU A 963 -23.24 15.07 -42.52
CA LEU A 963 -23.50 15.83 -41.32
C LEU A 963 -22.46 16.96 -41.18
N ALA A 964 -22.92 18.17 -40.86
CA ALA A 964 -22.07 19.28 -40.46
C ALA A 964 -22.18 19.43 -38.92
N LEU A 965 -21.14 18.99 -38.20
CA LEU A 965 -21.14 18.86 -36.74
C LEU A 965 -20.05 19.75 -36.13
N GLU A 966 -20.01 21.01 -36.56
CA GLU A 966 -18.99 21.96 -36.14
C GLU A 966 -18.92 22.10 -34.61
N GLY A 967 -17.71 22.01 -34.05
CA GLY A 967 -17.45 22.15 -32.61
C GLY A 967 -18.05 21.06 -31.72
N LEU A 968 -18.56 19.95 -32.29
CA LEU A 968 -19.11 18.80 -31.57
C LEU A 968 -18.24 17.55 -31.74
N PRO A 969 -18.38 16.54 -30.86
CA PRO A 969 -17.70 15.27 -31.05
C PRO A 969 -17.98 14.65 -32.41
N GLU A 970 -16.91 14.22 -33.10
CA GLU A 970 -17.04 13.42 -34.32
C GLU A 970 -17.76 12.09 -34.02
N LEU A 971 -18.59 11.67 -34.96
CA LEU A 971 -19.27 10.38 -34.86
C LEU A 971 -18.31 9.26 -35.29
N ASN A 972 -18.18 8.25 -34.44
CA ASN A 972 -17.30 7.11 -34.62
C ASN A 972 -17.98 6.08 -35.55
N ILE A 973 -17.74 6.22 -36.85
CA ILE A 973 -18.34 5.38 -37.88
C ILE A 973 -17.26 4.77 -38.75
N GLU A 974 -17.26 3.44 -38.84
CA GLU A 974 -16.30 2.68 -39.66
C GLU A 974 -17.07 1.87 -40.73
N PRO A 975 -16.57 1.81 -41.98
CA PRO A 975 -17.17 0.98 -43.01
C PRO A 975 -17.03 -0.51 -42.66
N ALA A 976 -18.09 -1.27 -42.90
CA ALA A 976 -18.06 -2.72 -42.79
C ALA A 976 -17.20 -3.34 -43.91
N GLN A 977 -16.58 -4.50 -43.66
CA GLN A 977 -15.71 -5.16 -44.66
C GLN A 977 -16.51 -5.57 -45.90
N GLU A 978 -17.74 -6.00 -45.67
CA GLU A 978 -18.76 -6.39 -46.64
C GLU A 978 -19.48 -5.20 -47.31
N GLY A 979 -19.05 -3.96 -47.03
CA GLY A 979 -19.65 -2.73 -47.52
C GLY A 979 -20.84 -2.24 -46.69
N GLY A 980 -21.08 -0.93 -46.72
CA GLY A 980 -22.06 -0.26 -45.84
C GLY A 980 -21.52 -0.01 -44.43
N TYR A 981 -22.42 0.27 -43.48
CA TYR A 981 -22.08 0.69 -42.11
C TYR A 981 -23.02 0.04 -41.10
N TRP A 982 -22.47 -0.71 -40.14
CA TRP A 982 -23.27 -1.31 -39.08
C TRP A 982 -23.59 -0.32 -37.97
N LEU A 983 -24.87 -0.19 -37.65
CA LEU A 983 -25.40 0.68 -36.61
C LEU A 983 -26.36 -0.07 -35.70
N ARG A 984 -26.46 0.36 -34.44
CA ARG A 984 -27.52 -0.07 -33.51
C ARG A 984 -28.68 0.92 -33.56
N SER A 985 -29.90 0.48 -33.26
CA SER A 985 -31.10 1.34 -33.35
C SER A 985 -30.93 2.74 -32.74
N PRO A 986 -30.36 2.94 -31.52
CA PRO A 986 -30.19 4.29 -30.98
C PRO A 986 -29.28 5.19 -31.82
N GLY A 987 -28.30 4.63 -32.53
CA GLY A 987 -27.44 5.36 -33.46
C GLY A 987 -28.15 5.72 -34.75
N VAL A 988 -28.98 4.82 -35.30
CA VAL A 988 -29.83 5.13 -36.47
C VAL A 988 -30.82 6.26 -36.13
N ASP A 989 -31.44 6.19 -34.95
CA ASP A 989 -32.32 7.25 -34.45
C ASP A 989 -31.61 8.60 -34.35
N LEU A 990 -30.38 8.62 -33.82
CA LEU A 990 -29.59 9.85 -33.70
C LEU A 990 -29.26 10.43 -35.08
N LEU A 991 -28.82 9.60 -36.04
CA LEU A 991 -28.49 10.08 -37.39
C LEU A 991 -29.72 10.63 -38.12
N ALA A 992 -30.88 9.98 -37.98
CA ALA A 992 -32.14 10.45 -38.56
C ALA A 992 -32.64 11.76 -37.92
N GLU A 993 -32.30 12.00 -36.65
CA GLU A 993 -32.59 13.27 -35.97
C GLU A 993 -31.62 14.40 -36.37
N LEU A 994 -30.34 14.06 -36.65
CA LEU A 994 -29.32 15.03 -37.06
C LEU A 994 -29.38 15.39 -38.56
N ALA A 995 -29.89 14.50 -39.40
CA ALA A 995 -30.01 14.71 -40.84
C ALA A 995 -31.47 14.77 -41.29
N GLU A 996 -31.97 16.00 -41.47
CA GLU A 996 -33.33 16.21 -41.97
C GLU A 996 -33.53 15.54 -43.34
N GLY A 997 -34.58 14.72 -43.45
CA GLY A 997 -34.94 14.00 -44.68
C GLY A 997 -34.13 12.73 -44.97
N TRP A 998 -33.16 12.34 -44.13
CA TRP A 998 -32.45 11.08 -44.31
C TRP A 998 -33.28 9.89 -43.85
N THR A 999 -33.38 8.88 -44.72
CA THR A 999 -33.97 7.57 -44.40
C THR A 999 -32.92 6.49 -44.61
N PRO A 1000 -32.71 5.58 -43.64
CA PRO A 1000 -31.68 4.54 -43.76
C PRO A 1000 -32.04 3.53 -44.86
N ASP A 1001 -31.19 3.41 -45.88
CA ASP A 1001 -31.20 2.30 -46.84
C ASP A 1001 -30.50 1.09 -46.22
N VAL A 1002 -31.29 0.15 -45.69
CA VAL A 1002 -30.79 -1.01 -44.93
C VAL A 1002 -30.50 -2.16 -45.89
N MET A 1003 -29.24 -2.56 -45.97
CA MET A 1003 -28.75 -3.68 -46.77
C MET A 1003 -28.89 -5.02 -46.06
N GLU A 1004 -28.79 -5.02 -44.73
CA GLU A 1004 -28.88 -6.22 -43.89
C GLU A 1004 -29.34 -5.81 -42.49
N ALA A 1005 -30.12 -6.65 -41.81
CA ALA A 1005 -30.52 -6.37 -40.44
C ALA A 1005 -30.69 -7.62 -39.57
N TRP A 1006 -30.45 -7.43 -38.27
CA TRP A 1006 -30.81 -8.37 -37.22
C TRP A 1006 -31.79 -7.67 -36.27
N VAL A 1007 -33.05 -8.09 -36.28
CA VAL A 1007 -34.13 -7.34 -35.63
C VAL A 1007 -34.91 -8.21 -34.66
N TRP A 1008 -35.14 -7.71 -33.45
CA TRP A 1008 -36.04 -8.36 -32.50
C TRP A 1008 -37.48 -7.94 -32.75
N GLU A 1009 -38.26 -8.83 -33.36
CA GLU A 1009 -39.70 -8.60 -33.60
C GLU A 1009 -40.45 -8.30 -32.31
N ASN A 1010 -40.07 -8.94 -31.21
CA ASN A 1010 -40.57 -8.58 -29.89
C ASN A 1010 -39.59 -7.63 -29.21
N SER A 1011 -39.81 -6.32 -29.35
CA SER A 1011 -39.05 -5.28 -28.68
C SER A 1011 -39.92 -4.55 -27.67
N LYS A 1012 -39.37 -4.27 -26.47
CA LYS A 1012 -40.08 -3.55 -25.40
C LYS A 1012 -39.10 -2.80 -24.50
N ARG A 1013 -39.62 -1.86 -23.71
CA ARG A 1013 -38.89 -1.19 -22.62
C ARG A 1013 -38.73 -2.13 -21.43
N ALA A 1014 -37.97 -3.21 -21.63
CA ALA A 1014 -37.92 -4.36 -20.74
C ALA A 1014 -37.41 -4.03 -19.31
N LEU A 1015 -36.67 -2.93 -19.16
CA LEU A 1015 -36.12 -2.48 -17.88
C LEU A 1015 -36.90 -1.31 -17.26
N TYR A 1016 -38.07 -0.93 -17.78
CA TYR A 1016 -38.86 0.19 -17.24
C TYR A 1016 -39.24 -0.02 -15.76
N GLY A 1017 -39.69 -1.22 -15.38
CA GLY A 1017 -40.04 -1.51 -13.98
C GLY A 1017 -38.84 -1.42 -13.03
N MET A 1018 -37.64 -1.80 -13.50
CA MET A 1018 -36.39 -1.61 -12.76
C MET A 1018 -36.05 -0.12 -12.62
N TYR A 1019 -36.13 0.62 -13.74
CA TYR A 1019 -35.91 2.06 -13.77
C TYR A 1019 -36.81 2.79 -12.78
N ASP A 1020 -38.12 2.51 -12.79
CA ASP A 1020 -39.08 3.21 -11.95
C ASP A 1020 -38.81 2.97 -10.45
N LYS A 1021 -38.54 1.72 -10.06
CA LYS A 1021 -38.16 1.38 -8.67
C LYS A 1021 -36.87 2.07 -8.23
N LEU A 1022 -35.84 2.10 -9.09
CA LEU A 1022 -34.56 2.74 -8.76
C LEU A 1022 -34.66 4.27 -8.74
N ARG A 1023 -35.46 4.86 -9.63
CA ARG A 1023 -35.77 6.30 -9.63
C ARG A 1023 -36.48 6.69 -8.34
N LEU A 1024 -37.55 5.99 -7.97
CA LEU A 1024 -38.30 6.23 -6.72
C LEU A 1024 -37.43 6.01 -5.48
N SER A 1025 -36.58 4.97 -5.48
CA SER A 1025 -35.60 4.75 -4.42
C SER A 1025 -34.67 5.94 -4.25
N ARG A 1026 -34.10 6.44 -5.36
CA ARG A 1026 -33.24 7.62 -5.33
C ARG A 1026 -33.97 8.86 -4.80
N GLU A 1027 -35.19 9.11 -5.24
CA GLU A 1027 -36.00 10.24 -4.77
C GLU A 1027 -36.21 10.20 -3.24
N ARG A 1028 -36.53 9.03 -2.69
CA ARG A 1028 -36.70 8.86 -1.23
C ARG A 1028 -35.40 8.99 -0.45
N ILE A 1029 -34.28 8.52 -1.01
CA ILE A 1029 -32.96 8.72 -0.39
C ILE A 1029 -32.61 10.21 -0.35
N LEU A 1030 -32.91 10.96 -1.42
CA LEU A 1030 -32.68 12.41 -1.45
C LEU A 1030 -33.57 13.12 -0.43
N ALA A 1031 -34.85 12.75 -0.32
CA ALA A 1031 -35.73 13.29 0.72
C ALA A 1031 -35.21 12.98 2.14
N SER A 1032 -34.72 11.76 2.37
CA SER A 1032 -34.09 11.38 3.65
C SER A 1032 -32.83 12.22 3.95
N ALA A 1033 -32.05 12.58 2.93
CA ALA A 1033 -30.89 13.44 3.09
C ALA A 1033 -31.30 14.89 3.40
N GLU A 1034 -32.38 15.40 2.79
CA GLU A 1034 -32.96 16.72 3.09
C GLU A 1034 -33.51 16.79 4.52
N GLU A 1035 -34.04 15.68 5.04
CA GLU A 1035 -34.44 15.51 6.45
C GLU A 1035 -33.24 15.41 7.42
N GLY A 1036 -32.01 15.42 6.90
CA GLY A 1036 -30.78 15.39 7.72
C GLY A 1036 -30.37 13.99 8.22
N ARG A 1037 -30.89 12.90 7.62
CA ARG A 1037 -30.49 11.55 8.03
C ARG A 1037 -29.04 11.25 7.63
N PRO A 1038 -28.16 10.90 8.59
CA PRO A 1038 -26.72 10.71 8.32
C PRO A 1038 -26.44 9.52 7.39
N GLY A 1039 -27.28 8.48 7.44
CA GLY A 1039 -27.16 7.26 6.62
C GLY A 1039 -27.49 7.46 5.14
N ALA A 1040 -28.20 8.53 4.77
CA ALA A 1040 -28.70 8.74 3.41
C ALA A 1040 -27.58 8.87 2.36
N ARG A 1041 -26.42 9.43 2.75
CA ARG A 1041 -25.23 9.51 1.88
C ARG A 1041 -24.79 8.12 1.40
N TYR A 1042 -24.73 7.16 2.31
CA TYR A 1042 -24.24 5.81 2.03
C TYR A 1042 -25.26 4.99 1.23
N ALA A 1043 -26.55 5.09 1.58
CA ALA A 1043 -27.64 4.50 0.80
C ALA A 1043 -27.65 5.01 -0.65
N LYS A 1044 -27.34 6.30 -0.88
CA LYS A 1044 -27.23 6.89 -2.22
C LYS A 1044 -26.10 6.27 -3.04
N GLN A 1045 -24.93 6.04 -2.44
CA GLN A 1045 -23.80 5.37 -3.11
C GLN A 1045 -24.17 3.94 -3.51
N VAL A 1046 -24.80 3.19 -2.59
CA VAL A 1046 -25.28 1.83 -2.87
C VAL A 1046 -26.29 1.81 -4.02
N SER A 1047 -27.30 2.68 -3.96
CA SER A 1047 -28.30 2.82 -5.03
C SER A 1047 -27.70 3.18 -6.39
N GLY A 1048 -26.63 3.99 -6.41
CA GLY A 1048 -25.88 4.33 -7.62
C GLY A 1048 -25.22 3.11 -8.28
N MET A 1049 -24.60 2.27 -7.45
CA MET A 1049 -23.86 1.10 -7.91
C MET A 1049 -24.77 -0.01 -8.45
N LEU A 1050 -26.03 -0.11 -7.97
CA LEU A 1050 -26.98 -1.15 -8.42
C LEU A 1050 -27.16 -1.16 -9.95
N TYR A 1051 -27.46 -0.01 -10.57
CA TYR A 1051 -27.67 0.04 -12.02
C TYR A 1051 -26.37 0.00 -12.83
N GLN A 1052 -25.27 0.56 -12.30
CA GLN A 1052 -23.96 0.48 -12.94
C GLN A 1052 -23.46 -0.97 -13.01
N SER A 1053 -23.53 -1.68 -11.89
CA SER A 1053 -23.18 -3.09 -11.77
C SER A 1053 -24.06 -3.97 -12.65
N PHE A 1054 -25.39 -3.73 -12.66
CA PHE A 1054 -26.30 -4.48 -13.53
C PHE A 1054 -25.96 -4.35 -15.01
N ARG A 1055 -25.66 -3.14 -15.51
CA ARG A 1055 -25.18 -2.95 -16.88
C ARG A 1055 -23.88 -3.75 -17.12
N GLY A 1056 -22.92 -3.68 -16.20
CA GLY A 1056 -21.68 -4.46 -16.27
C GLY A 1056 -21.93 -5.97 -16.38
N TYR A 1057 -22.90 -6.47 -15.62
CA TYR A 1057 -23.35 -7.85 -15.67
C TYR A 1057 -23.96 -8.24 -17.02
N LEU A 1058 -24.78 -7.38 -17.64
CA LEU A 1058 -25.29 -7.59 -19.00
C LEU A 1058 -24.15 -7.70 -20.03
N SER A 1059 -23.08 -6.91 -19.87
CA SER A 1059 -21.94 -6.81 -20.81
C SER A 1059 -20.82 -7.84 -20.64
N ARG A 1060 -20.97 -8.85 -19.76
CA ARG A 1060 -19.89 -9.84 -19.53
C ARG A 1060 -19.44 -10.51 -20.82
N ARG A 1061 -18.12 -10.68 -21.00
CA ARG A 1061 -17.55 -11.33 -22.19
C ARG A 1061 -17.96 -12.79 -22.31
N GLU A 1062 -17.98 -13.51 -21.19
CA GLU A 1062 -18.34 -14.93 -21.14
C GLU A 1062 -19.60 -15.15 -20.28
N PRO A 1063 -20.42 -16.18 -20.61
CA PRO A 1063 -21.49 -16.60 -19.71
C PRO A 1063 -20.89 -17.09 -18.40
N LYS A 1064 -21.63 -16.97 -17.30
CA LYS A 1064 -21.29 -17.74 -16.10
C LYS A 1064 -21.33 -19.22 -16.45
N LYS A 1065 -20.31 -19.99 -16.06
CA LYS A 1065 -20.31 -21.46 -16.20
C LYS A 1065 -20.89 -22.11 -14.95
N ASP A 1066 -21.59 -23.22 -15.13
CA ASP A 1066 -22.03 -24.09 -14.04
C ASP A 1066 -20.81 -24.80 -13.43
N ARG A 1067 -20.72 -24.83 -12.10
CA ARG A 1067 -19.55 -25.40 -11.39
C ARG A 1067 -19.48 -26.92 -11.54
N ALA A 1068 -20.61 -27.60 -11.71
CA ALA A 1068 -20.66 -29.06 -11.83
C ALA A 1068 -20.48 -29.53 -13.27
N THR A 1069 -21.04 -28.82 -14.26
CA THR A 1069 -21.00 -29.25 -15.67
C THR A 1069 -19.99 -28.52 -16.53
N GLY A 1070 -19.48 -27.36 -16.09
CA GLY A 1070 -18.59 -26.49 -16.88
C GLY A 1070 -19.28 -25.81 -18.07
N LEU A 1071 -20.57 -26.07 -18.31
CA LEU A 1071 -21.37 -25.51 -19.39
C LEU A 1071 -21.95 -24.13 -19.01
N PRO A 1072 -22.42 -23.31 -19.97
CA PRO A 1072 -23.10 -22.07 -19.66
C PRO A 1072 -24.25 -22.28 -18.67
N TYR A 1073 -24.20 -21.56 -17.55
CA TYR A 1073 -25.17 -21.67 -16.47
C TYR A 1073 -26.55 -21.28 -16.99
N GLU A 1074 -27.45 -22.26 -17.06
CA GLU A 1074 -28.77 -22.09 -17.67
C GLU A 1074 -29.61 -21.02 -16.97
N LYS A 1075 -29.41 -20.87 -15.65
CA LYS A 1075 -30.11 -19.86 -14.84
C LYS A 1075 -29.52 -18.44 -14.99
N ASP A 1076 -28.43 -18.25 -15.74
CA ASP A 1076 -27.83 -16.95 -16.06
C ASP A 1076 -28.56 -16.23 -17.21
N ILE A 1077 -29.83 -15.88 -16.99
CA ILE A 1077 -30.73 -15.39 -18.04
C ILE A 1077 -30.44 -13.96 -18.52
N PHE A 1078 -29.68 -13.18 -17.74
CA PHE A 1078 -29.39 -11.76 -18.00
C PHE A 1078 -28.03 -11.53 -18.67
N TRP A 1079 -27.39 -12.59 -19.20
CA TRP A 1079 -26.25 -12.41 -20.09
C TRP A 1079 -26.74 -11.93 -21.47
N ARG A 1080 -26.92 -10.60 -21.59
CA ARG A 1080 -27.50 -9.90 -22.75
C ARG A 1080 -26.59 -8.74 -23.17
N GLN A 1081 -25.51 -9.06 -23.88
CA GLN A 1081 -24.55 -8.06 -24.35
C GLN A 1081 -25.20 -7.01 -25.26
N ASP A 1082 -26.16 -7.44 -26.06
CA ASP A 1082 -26.97 -6.58 -26.92
C ASP A 1082 -27.76 -5.53 -26.13
N TRP A 1083 -28.33 -5.90 -24.97
CA TRP A 1083 -28.99 -4.93 -24.09
C TRP A 1083 -27.99 -3.91 -23.53
N ALA A 1084 -26.83 -4.36 -23.07
CA ALA A 1084 -25.80 -3.48 -22.54
C ALA A 1084 -25.32 -2.46 -23.57
N GLN A 1085 -25.17 -2.91 -24.82
CA GLN A 1085 -24.78 -2.10 -25.97
C GLN A 1085 -25.84 -1.06 -26.34
N MET A 1086 -27.12 -1.44 -26.41
CA MET A 1086 -28.21 -0.50 -26.73
C MET A 1086 -28.42 0.54 -25.63
N ILE A 1087 -28.29 0.14 -24.35
CA ILE A 1087 -28.35 1.06 -23.20
C ILE A 1087 -27.23 2.11 -23.30
N LEU A 1088 -25.99 1.66 -23.58
CA LEU A 1088 -24.84 2.56 -23.72
C LEU A 1088 -25.06 3.55 -24.86
N ASP A 1089 -25.44 3.06 -26.04
CA ASP A 1089 -25.63 3.92 -27.21
C ASP A 1089 -26.75 4.94 -27.00
N LEU A 1090 -27.87 4.55 -26.36
CA LEU A 1090 -28.93 5.51 -26.06
C LEU A 1090 -28.48 6.56 -25.05
N ALA A 1091 -27.72 6.18 -24.03
CA ALA A 1091 -27.18 7.13 -23.05
C ALA A 1091 -26.25 8.15 -23.72
N LEU A 1092 -25.36 7.69 -24.60
CA LEU A 1092 -24.43 8.56 -25.34
C LEU A 1092 -25.17 9.42 -26.38
N ALA A 1093 -26.17 8.88 -27.07
CA ALA A 1093 -27.02 9.66 -27.97
C ALA A 1093 -27.79 10.76 -27.22
N ASN A 1094 -28.31 10.47 -26.02
CA ASN A 1094 -28.95 11.48 -25.19
C ASN A 1094 -27.97 12.57 -24.71
N THR A 1095 -26.71 12.21 -24.44
CA THR A 1095 -25.67 13.21 -24.15
C THR A 1095 -25.36 14.05 -25.38
N TYR A 1096 -25.26 13.43 -26.56
CA TYR A 1096 -25.04 14.15 -27.82
C TYR A 1096 -26.16 15.14 -28.16
N ARG A 1097 -27.42 14.74 -27.96
CA ARG A 1097 -28.59 15.63 -28.09
C ARG A 1097 -28.48 16.86 -27.19
N ASN A 1098 -28.01 16.68 -25.95
CA ASN A 1098 -27.76 17.81 -25.05
C ASN A 1098 -26.65 18.70 -25.60
N LEU A 1099 -25.50 18.13 -26.01
CA LEU A 1099 -24.39 18.90 -26.57
C LEU A 1099 -24.81 19.70 -27.80
N ARG A 1100 -25.62 19.10 -28.68
CA ARG A 1100 -26.19 19.79 -29.83
C ARG A 1100 -27.07 20.97 -29.42
N ALA A 1101 -28.00 20.76 -28.50
CA ALA A 1101 -28.85 21.84 -27.98
C ALA A 1101 -28.03 22.96 -27.29
N PHE A 1102 -26.92 22.60 -26.64
CA PHE A 1102 -26.01 23.58 -26.03
C PHE A 1102 -25.23 24.37 -27.09
N ALA A 1103 -24.75 23.70 -28.14
CA ALA A 1103 -24.09 24.34 -29.28
C ALA A 1103 -25.05 25.27 -30.05
N ASP A 1104 -26.31 24.86 -30.23
CA ASP A 1104 -27.36 25.70 -30.83
C ASP A 1104 -27.63 26.98 -30.00
N SER A 1105 -27.32 26.95 -28.70
CA SER A 1105 -27.34 28.13 -27.81
C SER A 1105 -26.02 28.92 -27.76
N GLY A 1106 -25.06 28.62 -28.63
CA GLY A 1106 -23.76 29.31 -28.74
C GLY A 1106 -22.66 28.75 -27.84
N HIS A 1107 -22.89 27.66 -27.11
CA HIS A 1107 -21.91 27.07 -26.21
C HIS A 1107 -21.35 25.76 -26.76
N HIS A 1108 -20.12 25.79 -27.25
CA HIS A 1108 -19.45 24.61 -27.77
C HIS A 1108 -18.60 23.91 -26.69
N PRO A 1109 -18.67 22.57 -26.58
CA PRO A 1109 -17.90 21.83 -25.59
C PRO A 1109 -16.40 21.81 -25.94
N LEU A 1110 -15.55 21.93 -24.92
CA LEU A 1110 -14.11 21.72 -25.05
C LEU A 1110 -13.74 20.24 -24.95
N SER A 1111 -14.44 19.51 -24.08
CA SER A 1111 -14.22 18.07 -23.91
C SER A 1111 -15.46 17.35 -23.40
N LEU A 1112 -15.52 16.05 -23.68
CA LEU A 1112 -16.50 15.11 -23.17
C LEU A 1112 -15.74 13.91 -22.58
N ARG A 1113 -16.04 13.53 -21.33
CA ARG A 1113 -15.55 12.31 -20.69
C ARG A 1113 -16.70 11.59 -20.01
N VAL A 1114 -17.15 10.51 -20.63
CA VAL A 1114 -18.28 9.66 -20.23
C VAL A 1114 -19.57 10.48 -20.14
N ASP A 1115 -19.85 11.07 -18.98
CA ASP A 1115 -21.02 11.88 -18.66
C ASP A 1115 -20.66 13.29 -18.16
N ALA A 1116 -19.38 13.66 -18.18
CA ALA A 1116 -18.89 15.00 -17.84
C ALA A 1116 -18.49 15.81 -19.09
N VAL A 1117 -18.90 17.08 -19.16
CA VAL A 1117 -18.60 18.02 -20.24
C VAL A 1117 -17.95 19.28 -19.72
N THR A 1118 -17.02 19.86 -20.50
CA THR A 1118 -16.26 21.05 -20.10
C THR A 1118 -16.52 22.22 -21.06
N TYR A 1119 -16.69 23.44 -20.52
CA TYR A 1119 -16.94 24.68 -21.25
C TYR A 1119 -16.02 25.82 -20.79
N ALA A 1120 -15.66 26.72 -21.71
CA ALA A 1120 -15.03 28.02 -21.40
C ALA A 1120 -16.12 29.09 -21.16
N CYS A 1121 -15.96 29.91 -20.13
CA CYS A 1121 -16.95 30.90 -19.69
C CYS A 1121 -16.30 32.14 -19.07
N ASP A 1122 -17.00 33.28 -19.05
CA ASP A 1122 -16.47 34.51 -18.41
C ASP A 1122 -16.78 34.64 -16.91
N SER A 1123 -17.86 34.01 -16.45
CA SER A 1123 -18.27 34.07 -15.05
C SER A 1123 -17.50 33.04 -14.23
N ALA A 1124 -17.17 33.39 -12.98
CA ALA A 1124 -16.60 32.45 -12.02
C ALA A 1124 -17.65 31.49 -11.43
N ASP A 1125 -18.94 31.86 -11.52
CA ASP A 1125 -20.04 31.07 -10.95
C ASP A 1125 -20.60 30.11 -12.01
N PRO A 1126 -20.37 28.78 -11.87
CA PRO A 1126 -20.83 27.78 -12.83
C PRO A 1126 -22.36 27.70 -12.96
N VAL A 1127 -23.13 28.19 -11.99
CA VAL A 1127 -24.59 28.21 -12.09
C VAL A 1127 -25.05 29.25 -13.11
N THR A 1128 -24.38 30.40 -13.13
CA THR A 1128 -24.65 31.49 -14.09
C THR A 1128 -23.95 31.27 -15.44
N ALA A 1129 -22.85 30.53 -15.46
CA ALA A 1129 -22.02 30.29 -16.64
C ALA A 1129 -22.52 29.14 -17.53
N LYS A 1130 -23.47 28.33 -17.07
CA LYS A 1130 -23.98 27.16 -17.80
C LYS A 1130 -24.63 27.56 -19.14
N PRO A 1131 -24.66 26.65 -20.13
CA PRO A 1131 -25.53 26.80 -21.30
C PRO A 1131 -27.01 26.97 -20.90
N GLU A 1132 -27.76 27.79 -21.62
CA GLU A 1132 -29.15 28.11 -21.26
C GLU A 1132 -30.03 26.85 -21.17
N ALA A 1133 -29.96 26.00 -22.19
CA ALA A 1133 -30.70 24.73 -22.26
C ALA A 1133 -30.23 23.69 -21.23
N MET A 1134 -29.13 23.91 -20.50
CA MET A 1134 -28.64 23.00 -19.47
C MET A 1134 -29.48 23.14 -18.19
N GLN A 1135 -30.24 22.11 -17.86
CA GLN A 1135 -30.98 22.05 -16.60
C GLN A 1135 -30.07 21.52 -15.47
N LEU A 1136 -29.81 22.37 -14.48
CA LEU A 1136 -29.10 21.96 -13.26
C LEU A 1136 -30.06 21.37 -12.24
N GLY A 1137 -29.60 20.36 -11.49
CA GLY A 1137 -30.36 19.78 -10.39
C GLY A 1137 -29.83 18.42 -9.96
N THR A 1138 -30.56 17.74 -9.07
CA THR A 1138 -30.16 16.45 -8.46
C THR A 1138 -30.88 15.25 -9.08
N GLY A 1139 -31.88 15.50 -9.93
CA GLY A 1139 -32.68 14.52 -10.64
C GLY A 1139 -31.90 13.78 -11.73
N GLY A 1140 -32.40 12.60 -12.10
CA GLY A 1140 -31.78 11.81 -13.18
C GLY A 1140 -31.84 12.54 -14.52
N GLY A 1141 -30.71 12.61 -15.23
CA GLY A 1141 -30.59 13.29 -16.52
C GLY A 1141 -30.30 14.79 -16.45
N GLN A 1142 -30.37 15.40 -15.27
CA GLN A 1142 -29.95 16.79 -15.02
C GLN A 1142 -28.44 16.87 -14.80
N TRP A 1143 -27.90 18.08 -14.93
CA TRP A 1143 -26.47 18.35 -14.77
C TRP A 1143 -26.16 18.95 -13.39
N LYS A 1144 -24.93 18.80 -12.92
CA LYS A 1144 -24.41 19.51 -11.74
C LYS A 1144 -23.01 20.06 -12.05
N PRO A 1145 -22.64 21.23 -11.53
CA PRO A 1145 -21.25 21.67 -11.55
C PRO A 1145 -20.36 20.70 -10.76
N GLU A 1146 -19.21 20.35 -11.32
CA GLU A 1146 -18.24 19.45 -10.67
C GLU A 1146 -16.93 20.18 -10.37
N TYR A 1147 -16.37 20.89 -11.36
CA TYR A 1147 -15.11 21.64 -11.20
C TYR A 1147 -15.19 23.01 -11.88
N SER A 1148 -14.46 23.98 -11.33
CA SER A 1148 -14.36 25.34 -11.85
C SER A 1148 -12.95 25.86 -11.62
N VAL A 1149 -12.33 26.42 -12.64
CA VAL A 1149 -10.92 26.85 -12.60
C VAL A 1149 -10.68 28.08 -13.48
N PRO A 1150 -9.74 28.96 -13.13
CA PRO A 1150 -9.33 30.05 -14.01
C PRO A 1150 -8.75 29.50 -15.31
N ALA A 1151 -9.20 30.01 -16.45
CA ALA A 1151 -8.72 29.56 -17.76
C ALA A 1151 -7.20 29.74 -17.87
N ALA A 1152 -6.65 30.86 -17.38
CA ALA A 1152 -5.23 31.18 -17.38
C ALA A 1152 -4.33 30.08 -16.76
N ASP A 1153 -4.85 29.33 -15.80
CA ASP A 1153 -4.11 28.25 -15.13
C ASP A 1153 -4.06 26.94 -15.94
N LEU A 1154 -4.98 26.79 -16.91
CA LEU A 1154 -5.06 25.65 -17.81
C LEU A 1154 -4.62 25.94 -19.23
N LEU A 1155 -4.58 27.21 -19.67
CA LEU A 1155 -4.08 27.61 -20.99
C LEU A 1155 -2.73 26.95 -21.36
N PRO A 1156 -1.72 26.83 -20.46
CA PRO A 1156 -0.46 26.15 -20.79
C PRO A 1156 -0.59 24.62 -20.98
N ILE A 1157 -1.70 24.03 -20.53
CA ILE A 1157 -1.99 22.60 -20.61
C ILE A 1157 -2.94 22.29 -21.78
N LEU A 1158 -3.71 23.28 -22.25
CA LEU A 1158 -4.50 23.18 -23.47
C LEU A 1158 -3.63 22.91 -24.71
N ASP A 1159 -2.38 23.38 -24.72
CA ASP A 1159 -1.43 23.16 -25.81
C ASP A 1159 -0.82 21.72 -25.83
N ASP A 1160 -1.07 20.90 -24.80
CA ASP A 1160 -0.70 19.48 -24.75
C ASP A 1160 -1.95 18.62 -25.01
N VAL A 1161 -2.19 18.29 -26.29
CA VAL A 1161 -3.40 17.67 -26.86
C VAL A 1161 -3.86 16.39 -26.13
N HIS A 1162 -3.01 15.77 -25.32
CA HIS A 1162 -3.30 14.50 -24.62
C HIS A 1162 -3.71 14.64 -23.15
N LYS A 1163 -3.81 15.87 -22.57
CA LYS A 1163 -3.90 16.01 -21.10
C LYS A 1163 -5.05 16.85 -20.53
N MET A 1164 -5.93 17.47 -21.31
CA MET A 1164 -6.91 18.43 -20.79
C MET A 1164 -7.80 17.91 -19.62
N SER A 1165 -8.33 16.70 -19.70
CA SER A 1165 -9.12 16.11 -18.59
C SER A 1165 -8.26 15.70 -17.39
N LYS A 1166 -7.02 15.26 -17.60
CA LYS A 1166 -6.07 14.96 -16.52
C LYS A 1166 -5.59 16.23 -15.83
N ALA A 1167 -5.46 17.33 -16.57
CA ALA A 1167 -5.01 18.64 -16.12
C ALA A 1167 -5.97 19.26 -15.11
N MET A 1168 -7.28 19.21 -15.37
CA MET A 1168 -8.33 19.66 -14.44
C MET A 1168 -8.25 18.92 -13.10
N HIS A 1169 -8.05 17.60 -13.16
CA HIS A 1169 -7.94 16.75 -11.98
C HIS A 1169 -6.63 17.01 -11.20
N LEU A 1170 -5.51 17.20 -11.92
CA LEU A 1170 -4.18 17.53 -11.35
C LEU A 1170 -4.13 18.92 -10.72
N TYR A 1171 -4.83 19.90 -11.32
CA TYR A 1171 -4.86 21.26 -10.82
C TYR A 1171 -5.60 21.33 -9.47
N ASN A 1172 -6.71 20.62 -9.34
CA ASN A 1172 -7.46 20.55 -8.08
C ASN A 1172 -6.78 19.70 -7.00
N SER A 1173 -6.07 18.61 -7.35
CA SER A 1173 -5.27 17.89 -6.35
C SER A 1173 -4.16 18.78 -5.77
N LYS A 1174 -3.51 19.58 -6.63
CA LYS A 1174 -2.53 20.61 -6.21
C LYS A 1174 -3.13 21.71 -5.34
N GLN A 1175 -4.35 22.18 -5.63
CA GLN A 1175 -5.05 23.18 -4.82
C GLN A 1175 -5.50 22.63 -3.45
N LYS A 1176 -5.86 21.34 -3.38
CA LYS A 1176 -6.22 20.65 -2.13
C LYS A 1176 -5.03 20.23 -1.27
N GLY A 1177 -3.79 20.45 -1.73
CA GLY A 1177 -2.58 20.09 -0.99
C GLY A 1177 -2.24 18.59 -1.02
N GLU A 1178 -2.82 17.84 -1.95
CA GLU A 1178 -2.49 16.44 -2.20
C GLU A 1178 -1.35 16.39 -3.23
N SER A 1179 -0.17 15.95 -2.77
CA SER A 1179 1.09 15.91 -3.54
C SER A 1179 1.18 14.69 -4.45
#